data_AF-A0A6J4XPT5-F1
#
_entry.id   AF-A0A6J4XPT5-F1
#
_cell.length_a   1.000
_cell.length_b   1.000
_cell.length_c   1.000
_cell.angle_alpha   90.00
_cell.angle_beta   90.00
_cell.angle_gamma   90.00
#
_symmetry.space_group_name_H-M   'P 1'
#
loop_
_entity.id
_entity.type
_entity.pdbx_description
1 polymer ?
#
loop_
_entity_poly.entity_id
_entity_poly.type
_entity_poly.pdbx_seq_one_letter_code
_entity_poly.pdbx_strand_id
1 'polypeptide(L)'
;MIEKEKIESIKTNVEMVALAEAKGVKLHKTGQSYFGLCPFHHDKNPSFSVTPSRNEWHCFGCGKGGDVIRFVELFDQVDFKEAVKRLSGNGFKTAKKSARKKPSKKQAGLSARLLKLLKRVIEFYHTAFCEDPRARQYLNQRGITDNTIFSDFNIGFANDTLLNALPGEGDVYEQLKQIGVLTSKGNEHFYGYVTFPLYDMQGNPAGIYGRRLDEMVTGNVSDHLYLPGARYGLFNRQAVKSHKQIILTESIIDSITLINAGIKNTLACYGTNGFTAEHLKLLKHYEVAAVYICFDADDAGKQATQSVSASLQAEGLRTHCVNLPAGCDINDFFLSTPKAPDHFKDLVHQANPADSGIRKEEQKAQLVKTDYGFIMTIAGRKYEVRGILRNDSKLKATVKGIVMEKSKRRLHVDTVDFYSARSRAYLIKGLCDLFATDKNAIAEDVQRLLELAEDYRPPEQGPEKKESMTAADKAKALAFLKNPDMFEEILSDFETIGYTGEQMNKLLCYIAAVSRKMEAPLSVMIQSRSAAGKSYLQDTVLSMVPEDVFIKYTRLTDQALFYKDKDSLKHKILAIEELDGMNGAVYSIRSIQSSKKITIAYTGKDPVSGELKTQDNTVEGPLMVFITTTQVDIDGETASRFVFISIDESEEMTQKSWPSSAKARPWKE
;
A
#
# COMPACT_ATOMS: atom_id res chain seq x y z
N MET A 1 -15.23 51.90 24.53
CA MET A 1 -14.55 50.77 23.85
C MET A 1 -15.63 49.83 23.34
N ILE A 2 -15.53 49.31 22.11
CA ILE A 2 -16.41 48.23 21.65
C ILE A 2 -15.82 46.92 22.19
N GLU A 3 -16.61 46.13 22.91
CA GLU A 3 -16.17 44.83 23.45
C GLU A 3 -15.81 43.86 22.32
N LYS A 4 -14.69 43.14 22.48
CA LYS A 4 -14.18 42.21 21.47
C LYS A 4 -15.17 41.07 21.18
N GLU A 5 -15.88 40.58 22.19
CA GLU A 5 -16.92 39.55 22.06
C GLU A 5 -18.09 40.01 21.17
N LYS A 6 -18.44 41.29 21.22
CA LYS A 6 -19.51 41.87 20.39
C LYS A 6 -19.14 41.90 18.91
N ILE A 7 -17.87 42.17 18.60
CA ILE A 7 -17.33 42.15 17.24
C ILE A 7 -17.36 40.73 16.68
N GLU A 8 -16.88 39.75 17.45
CA GLU A 8 -16.88 38.33 17.05
C GLU A 8 -18.31 37.77 16.88
N SER A 9 -19.23 38.18 17.75
CA SER A 9 -20.65 37.82 17.64
C SER A 9 -21.26 38.30 16.32
N ILE A 10 -20.96 39.53 15.87
CA ILE A 10 -21.45 40.06 14.59
C ILE A 10 -20.86 39.29 13.41
N LYS A 11 -19.55 39.02 13.44
CA LYS A 11 -18.85 38.27 12.38
C LYS A 11 -19.36 36.84 12.24
N THR A 12 -19.88 36.26 13.31
CA THR A 12 -20.41 34.89 13.32
C THR A 12 -21.90 34.84 12.98
N ASN A 13 -22.70 35.79 13.47
CA ASN A 13 -24.16 35.72 13.42
C ASN A 13 -24.79 36.43 12.19
N VAL A 14 -24.07 37.35 11.55
CA VAL A 14 -24.54 38.00 10.31
C VAL A 14 -24.04 37.19 9.13
N GLU A 15 -24.93 36.64 8.33
CA GLU A 15 -24.55 35.90 7.12
C GLU A 15 -24.23 36.87 5.96
N MET A 16 -23.02 36.80 5.42
CA MET A 16 -22.55 37.70 4.37
C MET A 16 -23.37 37.57 3.08
N VAL A 17 -23.82 36.36 2.72
CA VAL A 17 -24.69 36.16 1.54
C VAL A 17 -26.00 36.93 1.71
N ALA A 18 -26.68 36.75 2.86
CA ALA A 18 -27.92 37.45 3.16
C ALA A 18 -27.73 38.97 3.27
N LEU A 19 -26.60 39.41 3.84
CA LEU A 19 -26.22 40.82 3.94
C LEU A 19 -26.07 41.47 2.55
N ALA A 20 -25.34 40.81 1.64
CA ALA A 20 -25.15 41.30 0.28
C ALA A 20 -26.46 41.32 -0.52
N GLU A 21 -27.27 40.26 -0.43
CA GLU A 21 -28.57 40.19 -1.12
C GLU A 21 -29.56 41.24 -0.63
N ALA A 22 -29.65 41.47 0.68
CA ALA A 22 -30.51 42.51 1.25
C ALA A 22 -30.07 43.93 0.88
N LYS A 23 -28.78 44.13 0.56
CA LYS A 23 -28.24 45.37 -0.01
C LYS A 23 -28.38 45.44 -1.53
N GLY A 24 -29.09 44.49 -2.14
CA GLY A 24 -29.45 44.51 -3.56
C GLY A 24 -28.44 43.84 -4.50
N VAL A 25 -27.42 43.16 -3.97
CA VAL A 25 -26.45 42.41 -4.79
C VAL A 25 -27.11 41.11 -5.25
N LYS A 26 -27.31 40.96 -6.57
CA LYS A 26 -27.79 39.70 -7.15
C LYS A 26 -26.65 38.68 -7.18
N LEU A 27 -26.79 37.61 -6.41
CA LEU A 27 -25.80 36.55 -6.29
C LEU A 27 -26.29 35.24 -6.94
N HIS A 28 -25.39 34.56 -7.63
CA HIS A 28 -25.60 33.24 -8.22
C HIS A 28 -24.59 32.25 -7.64
N LYS A 29 -25.06 31.06 -7.29
CA LYS A 29 -24.20 30.03 -6.68
C LYS A 29 -23.38 29.32 -7.74
N THR A 30 -22.06 29.33 -7.58
CA THR A 30 -21.11 28.63 -8.45
C THR A 30 -20.13 27.85 -7.59
N GLY A 31 -20.27 26.51 -7.59
CA GLY A 31 -19.49 25.64 -6.72
C GLY A 31 -19.79 25.91 -5.23
N GLN A 32 -18.74 26.23 -4.46
CA GLN A 32 -18.85 26.52 -3.02
C GLN A 32 -19.05 28.01 -2.69
N SER A 33 -19.00 28.91 -3.69
CA SER A 33 -19.11 30.37 -3.49
C SER A 33 -20.29 30.96 -4.27
N TYR A 34 -20.63 32.21 -3.96
CA TYR A 34 -21.66 32.98 -4.64
C TYR A 34 -21.01 34.13 -5.41
N PHE A 35 -21.43 34.34 -6.66
CA PHE A 35 -20.88 35.37 -7.54
C PHE A 35 -21.94 36.37 -7.99
N GLY A 36 -21.57 37.65 -8.10
CA GLY A 36 -22.42 38.73 -8.58
C GLY A 36 -21.63 39.90 -9.12
N LEU A 37 -22.34 40.93 -9.61
CA LEU A 37 -21.73 42.21 -9.95
C LEU A 37 -21.27 42.91 -8.68
N CYS A 38 -20.10 43.53 -8.73
CA CYS A 38 -19.56 44.22 -7.56
C CYS A 38 -20.34 45.51 -7.26
N PRO A 39 -20.78 45.72 -6.01
CA PRO A 39 -21.47 46.96 -5.64
C PRO A 39 -20.52 48.16 -5.49
N PHE A 40 -19.20 47.95 -5.49
CA PHE A 40 -18.20 48.96 -5.16
C PHE A 40 -17.46 49.55 -6.36
N HIS A 41 -17.72 49.05 -7.57
CA HIS A 41 -17.20 49.61 -8.83
C HIS A 41 -18.12 49.20 -9.99
N HIS A 42 -18.05 49.91 -11.11
CA HIS A 42 -18.79 49.54 -12.31
C HIS A 42 -18.10 48.37 -13.02
N ASP A 43 -18.73 47.20 -12.93
CA ASP A 43 -18.29 45.98 -13.62
C ASP A 43 -19.37 45.49 -14.57
N LYS A 44 -18.96 44.98 -15.74
CA LYS A 44 -19.85 44.30 -16.69
C LYS A 44 -19.91 42.79 -16.45
N ASN A 45 -18.95 42.23 -15.71
CA ASN A 45 -18.85 40.79 -15.43
C ASN A 45 -18.98 40.49 -13.92
N PRO A 46 -19.50 39.31 -13.53
CA PRO A 46 -19.62 38.94 -12.11
C PRO A 46 -18.25 38.71 -11.44
N SER A 47 -17.67 39.75 -10.83
CA SER A 47 -16.37 39.67 -10.14
C SER A 47 -16.46 39.64 -8.62
N PHE A 48 -17.64 39.87 -8.04
CA PHE A 48 -17.85 39.87 -6.59
C PHE A 48 -18.19 38.47 -6.11
N SER A 49 -17.31 37.89 -5.29
CA SER A 49 -17.41 36.55 -4.74
C SER A 49 -17.67 36.59 -3.24
N VAL A 50 -18.66 35.86 -2.76
CA VAL A 50 -18.93 35.61 -1.34
C VAL A 50 -18.67 34.14 -1.03
N THR A 51 -17.86 33.87 -0.01
CA THR A 51 -17.50 32.50 0.41
C THR A 51 -18.22 32.17 1.72
N PRO A 52 -19.34 31.42 1.69
CA PRO A 52 -20.18 31.18 2.87
C PRO A 52 -19.45 30.47 4.01
N SER A 53 -18.52 29.57 3.68
CA SER A 53 -17.75 28.81 4.68
C SER A 53 -16.80 29.68 5.51
N ARG A 54 -16.39 30.83 4.99
CA ARG A 54 -15.53 31.81 5.68
C ARG A 54 -16.29 33.07 6.12
N ASN A 55 -17.53 33.22 5.67
CA ASN A 55 -18.36 34.41 5.88
C ASN A 55 -17.68 35.72 5.42
N GLU A 56 -16.90 35.63 4.35
CA GLU A 56 -16.08 36.71 3.78
C GLU A 56 -16.43 36.95 2.31
N TRP A 57 -16.13 38.14 1.81
CA TRP A 57 -16.30 38.52 0.41
C TRP A 57 -15.01 39.08 -0.19
N HIS A 58 -14.87 38.92 -1.50
CA HIS A 58 -13.77 39.46 -2.28
C HIS A 58 -14.22 39.79 -3.69
N CYS A 59 -13.85 40.96 -4.19
CA CYS A 59 -14.06 41.36 -5.56
C CYS A 59 -12.78 41.21 -6.39
N PHE A 60 -12.81 40.32 -7.38
CA PHE A 60 -11.66 40.08 -8.27
C PHE A 60 -11.41 41.22 -9.27
N GLY A 61 -12.38 42.11 -9.51
CA GLY A 61 -12.20 43.28 -10.38
C GLY A 61 -11.46 44.44 -9.69
N CYS A 62 -11.96 44.90 -8.54
CA CYS A 62 -11.39 46.06 -7.83
C CYS A 62 -10.47 45.72 -6.63
N GLY A 63 -10.28 44.44 -6.32
CA GLY A 63 -9.39 43.96 -5.25
C GLY A 63 -9.88 44.21 -3.82
N LYS A 64 -11.07 44.81 -3.64
CA LYS A 64 -11.66 45.03 -2.31
C LYS A 64 -12.20 43.70 -1.75
N GLY A 65 -12.04 43.48 -0.45
CA GLY A 65 -12.58 42.32 0.25
C GLY A 65 -12.62 42.54 1.76
N GLY A 66 -13.28 41.62 2.47
CA GLY A 66 -13.33 41.63 3.93
C GLY A 66 -14.50 40.84 4.51
N ASP A 67 -14.75 41.05 5.81
CA ASP A 67 -15.87 40.47 6.53
C ASP A 67 -17.17 41.30 6.38
N VAL A 68 -18.22 40.88 7.08
CA VAL A 68 -19.53 41.55 7.11
C VAL A 68 -19.46 43.00 7.60
N ILE A 69 -18.54 43.33 8.50
CA ILE A 69 -18.37 44.69 9.01
C ILE A 69 -17.72 45.53 7.92
N ARG A 70 -16.64 45.00 7.32
CA ARG A 70 -15.94 45.68 6.21
C ARG A 70 -16.85 45.91 5.01
N PHE A 71 -17.79 45.00 4.75
CA PHE A 71 -18.80 45.20 3.72
C PHE A 71 -19.67 46.43 4.02
N VAL A 72 -20.19 46.56 5.24
CA VAL A 72 -21.05 47.69 5.64
C VAL A 72 -20.27 49.00 5.65
N GLU A 73 -19.03 49.02 6.13
CA GLU A 73 -18.17 50.21 6.07
C GLU A 73 -18.08 50.77 4.64
N LEU A 74 -17.85 49.87 3.67
CA LEU A 74 -17.67 50.25 2.27
C LEU A 74 -18.98 50.52 1.54
N PHE A 75 -20.04 49.78 1.85
CA PHE A 75 -21.33 49.89 1.18
C PHE A 75 -22.12 51.10 1.69
N ASP A 76 -22.16 51.30 3.00
CA ASP A 76 -22.89 52.40 3.64
C ASP A 76 -22.02 53.66 3.83
N GLN A 77 -20.74 53.60 3.49
CA GLN A 77 -19.75 54.68 3.64
C GLN A 77 -19.68 55.22 5.08
N VAL A 78 -19.57 54.31 6.04
CA VAL A 78 -19.51 54.63 7.47
C VAL A 78 -18.22 54.11 8.10
N ASP A 79 -17.84 54.68 9.24
CA ASP A 79 -16.71 54.19 10.01
C ASP A 79 -17.02 52.85 10.70
N PHE A 80 -15.97 52.18 11.18
CA PHE A 80 -16.05 50.88 11.86
C PHE A 80 -17.06 50.86 13.01
N LYS A 81 -17.11 51.95 13.80
CA LYS A 81 -17.93 52.03 15.01
C LYS A 81 -19.42 52.09 14.64
N GLU A 82 -19.74 52.86 13.62
CA GLU A 82 -21.09 52.98 13.09
C GLU A 82 -21.52 51.72 12.32
N ALA A 83 -20.60 51.06 11.58
CA ALA A 83 -20.87 49.77 10.94
C ALA A 83 -21.22 48.68 11.97
N VAL A 84 -20.45 48.58 13.05
CA VAL A 84 -20.74 47.67 14.19
C VAL A 84 -22.09 48.00 14.82
N LYS A 85 -22.42 49.29 15.01
CA LYS A 85 -23.70 49.71 15.59
C LYS A 85 -24.88 49.31 14.71
N ARG A 86 -24.78 49.49 13.39
CA ARG A 86 -25.83 49.12 12.42
C ARG A 86 -26.05 47.62 12.34
N LEU A 87 -24.98 46.83 12.44
CA LEU A 87 -25.05 45.37 12.47
C LEU A 87 -25.53 44.83 13.84
N SER A 88 -25.24 45.55 14.93
CA SER A 88 -25.69 45.19 16.29
C SER A 88 -27.16 45.54 16.56
N GLY A 89 -27.68 46.59 15.92
CA GLY A 89 -28.94 47.22 16.29
C GLY A 89 -30.11 46.72 15.47
N ASN A 90 -30.56 45.47 15.63
CA ASN A 90 -31.84 44.92 15.09
C ASN A 90 -32.20 45.21 13.60
N GLY A 91 -31.33 45.83 12.80
CA GLY A 91 -31.63 46.40 11.49
C GLY A 91 -31.47 45.41 10.33
N PHE A 92 -30.82 44.27 10.60
CA PHE A 92 -30.69 43.15 9.66
C PHE A 92 -31.51 41.96 10.16
N LYS A 93 -32.84 42.09 10.13
CA LYS A 93 -33.76 40.97 10.34
C LYS A 93 -33.93 40.22 9.03
N THR A 94 -33.29 39.06 8.89
CA THR A 94 -33.62 38.10 7.83
C THR A 94 -35.06 37.61 7.99
N ALA A 95 -35.75 37.47 6.86
CA ALA A 95 -37.17 37.19 6.78
C ALA A 95 -37.59 35.90 7.52
N LYS A 96 -38.71 35.99 8.25
CA LYS A 96 -39.41 34.85 8.87
C LYS A 96 -39.68 33.77 7.81
N LYS A 97 -39.13 32.57 7.97
CA LYS A 97 -39.68 31.38 7.32
C LYS A 97 -40.88 30.89 8.12
N SER A 98 -42.00 30.78 7.40
CA SER A 98 -43.28 30.22 7.81
C SER A 98 -43.12 28.83 8.42
N ALA A 99 -44.02 28.52 9.36
CA ALA A 99 -44.11 27.26 10.06
C ALA A 99 -44.21 26.08 9.07
N ARG A 100 -43.12 25.32 8.96
CA ARG A 100 -43.13 23.96 8.41
C ARG A 100 -42.60 23.04 9.51
N LYS A 101 -43.38 21.99 9.79
CA LYS A 101 -43.20 20.96 10.83
C LYS A 101 -41.73 20.71 11.18
N LYS A 102 -41.42 20.72 12.49
CA LYS A 102 -40.09 20.45 13.08
C LYS A 102 -39.31 19.40 12.27
N PRO A 103 -38.21 19.76 11.60
CA PRO A 103 -37.20 18.77 11.25
C PRO A 103 -36.38 18.49 12.52
N SER A 104 -36.24 17.20 12.83
CA SER A 104 -35.40 16.66 13.88
C SER A 104 -34.01 17.30 13.92
N LYS A 105 -33.49 17.51 15.14
CA LYS A 105 -32.11 17.96 15.44
C LYS A 105 -31.12 17.33 14.44
N LYS A 106 -30.53 18.12 13.54
CA LYS A 106 -29.35 17.67 12.76
C LYS A 106 -28.18 17.54 13.74
N GLN A 107 -27.58 16.35 13.79
CA GLN A 107 -26.41 16.02 14.60
C GLN A 107 -25.29 17.03 14.34
N ALA A 108 -24.84 17.72 15.40
CA ALA A 108 -23.72 18.64 15.35
C ALA A 108 -22.42 17.83 15.30
N GLY A 109 -21.74 17.83 14.15
CA GLY A 109 -20.39 17.28 14.05
C GLY A 109 -19.39 18.13 14.86
N LEU A 110 -18.34 17.48 15.37
CA LEU A 110 -17.21 18.18 16.01
C LEU A 110 -16.56 19.15 15.01
N SER A 111 -16.05 20.29 15.51
CA SER A 111 -15.28 21.22 14.67
C SER A 111 -13.99 20.57 14.16
N ALA A 112 -13.43 21.05 13.05
CA ALA A 112 -12.18 20.49 12.49
C ALA A 112 -11.02 20.46 13.50
N ARG A 113 -10.95 21.45 14.41
CA ARG A 113 -9.96 21.48 15.51
C ARG A 113 -10.18 20.33 16.49
N LEU A 114 -11.43 20.08 16.90
CA LEU A 114 -11.77 18.99 17.83
C LEU A 114 -11.61 17.62 17.19
N LEU A 115 -11.93 17.46 15.90
CA LEU A 115 -11.68 16.21 15.15
C LEU A 115 -10.19 15.86 15.10
N LYS A 116 -9.33 16.87 14.84
CA LYS A 116 -7.87 16.69 14.86
C LYS A 116 -7.37 16.29 16.25
N LEU A 117 -7.95 16.86 17.31
CA LEU A 117 -7.61 16.50 18.69
C LEU A 117 -8.06 15.08 19.03
N LEU A 118 -9.30 14.70 18.70
CA LEU A 118 -9.81 13.34 18.89
C LEU A 118 -8.95 12.31 18.16
N LYS A 119 -8.48 12.62 16.94
CA LYS A 119 -7.54 11.77 16.21
C LYS A 119 -6.24 11.53 16.99
N ARG A 120 -5.67 12.58 17.59
CA ARG A 120 -4.45 12.47 18.41
C ARG A 120 -4.67 11.64 19.67
N VAL A 121 -5.86 11.74 20.28
CA VAL A 121 -6.23 10.89 21.44
C VAL A 121 -6.29 9.43 21.03
N ILE A 122 -6.89 9.11 19.88
CA ILE A 122 -6.93 7.75 19.34
C ILE A 122 -5.52 7.20 19.11
N GLU A 123 -4.65 7.99 18.46
CA GLU A 123 -3.24 7.63 18.25
C GLU A 123 -2.51 7.42 19.59
N PHE A 124 -2.78 8.26 20.59
CA PHE A 124 -2.21 8.12 21.93
C PHE A 124 -2.67 6.84 22.64
N TYR A 125 -3.98 6.55 22.64
CA TYR A 125 -4.50 5.32 23.22
C TYR A 125 -3.99 4.07 22.50
N HIS A 126 -3.75 4.13 21.19
CA HIS A 126 -3.11 3.03 20.47
C HIS A 126 -1.66 2.80 20.91
N THR A 127 -0.88 3.86 21.11
CA THR A 127 0.47 3.75 21.68
C THR A 127 0.43 3.14 23.07
N ALA A 128 -0.45 3.63 23.95
CA ALA A 128 -0.63 3.08 25.29
C ALA A 128 -1.03 1.59 25.26
N PHE A 129 -1.89 1.18 24.31
CA PHE A 129 -2.21 -0.22 24.06
C PHE A 129 -1.02 -1.06 23.62
N CYS A 130 -0.09 -0.51 22.84
CA CYS A 130 1.13 -1.20 22.41
C CYS A 130 2.16 -1.34 23.54
N GLU A 131 2.21 -0.39 24.46
CA GLU A 131 3.16 -0.41 25.59
C GLU A 131 2.63 -1.24 26.77
N ASP A 132 1.32 -1.28 26.98
CA ASP A 132 0.70 -1.95 28.13
C ASP A 132 0.10 -3.32 27.76
N PRO A 133 0.61 -4.43 28.32
CA PRO A 133 0.16 -5.77 27.94
C PRO A 133 -1.25 -6.12 28.42
N ARG A 134 -1.84 -5.39 29.38
CA ARG A 134 -3.09 -5.78 30.06
C ARG A 134 -4.27 -5.85 29.09
N ALA A 135 -4.42 -4.84 28.23
CA ALA A 135 -5.45 -4.82 27.19
C ALA A 135 -5.24 -5.91 26.13
N ARG A 136 -3.99 -6.21 25.75
CA ARG A 136 -3.67 -7.29 24.80
C ARG A 136 -3.98 -8.67 25.40
N GLN A 137 -3.63 -8.88 26.67
CA GLN A 137 -3.94 -10.11 27.39
C GLN A 137 -5.44 -10.35 27.47
N TYR A 138 -6.22 -9.30 27.76
CA TYR A 138 -7.69 -9.35 27.73
C TYR A 138 -8.23 -9.78 26.36
N LEU A 139 -7.76 -9.18 25.26
CA LEU A 139 -8.19 -9.55 23.90
C LEU A 139 -7.77 -10.98 23.54
N ASN A 140 -6.57 -11.41 23.95
CA ASN A 140 -6.09 -12.78 23.75
C ASN A 140 -6.96 -13.80 24.49
N GLN A 141 -7.38 -13.51 25.72
CA GLN A 141 -8.33 -14.35 26.47
C GLN A 141 -9.68 -14.48 25.74
N ARG A 142 -10.06 -13.45 24.98
CA ARG A 142 -11.24 -13.46 24.10
C ARG A 142 -10.97 -14.06 22.71
N GLY A 143 -9.82 -14.68 22.49
CA GLY A 143 -9.48 -15.36 21.23
C GLY A 143 -9.11 -14.40 20.09
N ILE A 144 -8.89 -13.12 20.38
CA ILE A 144 -8.51 -12.09 19.40
C ILE A 144 -7.00 -11.88 19.55
N THR A 145 -6.22 -12.51 18.67
CA THR A 145 -4.76 -12.63 18.81
C THR A 145 -3.97 -12.03 17.65
N ASP A 146 -4.62 -11.65 16.56
CA ASP A 146 -3.95 -11.09 15.39
C ASP A 146 -3.50 -9.63 15.63
N ASN A 147 -2.19 -9.44 15.72
CA ASN A 147 -1.59 -8.12 15.92
C ASN A 147 -1.87 -7.13 14.77
N THR A 148 -2.09 -7.61 13.55
CA THR A 148 -2.39 -6.74 12.41
C THR A 148 -3.74 -6.05 12.57
N ILE A 149 -4.72 -6.74 13.16
CA ILE A 149 -6.04 -6.20 13.48
C ILE A 149 -5.93 -5.05 14.49
N PHE A 150 -5.05 -5.19 15.48
CA PHE A 150 -4.85 -4.14 16.50
C PHE A 150 -4.40 -2.82 15.87
N SER A 151 -3.45 -2.89 14.92
CA SER A 151 -2.99 -1.72 14.18
C SER A 151 -4.01 -1.21 13.16
N ASP A 152 -4.66 -2.10 12.40
CA ASP A 152 -5.56 -1.73 11.31
C ASP A 152 -6.81 -0.99 11.82
N PHE A 153 -7.28 -1.33 13.02
CA PHE A 153 -8.42 -0.70 13.66
C PHE A 153 -8.05 0.36 14.70
N ASN A 154 -6.74 0.65 14.89
CA ASN A 154 -6.24 1.56 15.93
C ASN A 154 -6.82 1.23 17.31
N ILE A 155 -6.81 -0.06 17.69
CA ILE A 155 -7.29 -0.49 19.00
C ILE A 155 -6.39 0.14 20.07
N GLY A 156 -7.01 0.78 21.05
CA GLY A 156 -6.32 1.55 22.07
C GLY A 156 -6.59 1.05 23.49
N PHE A 157 -5.91 1.66 24.46
CA PHE A 157 -6.10 1.40 25.87
C PHE A 157 -5.96 2.70 26.65
N ALA A 158 -6.98 3.01 27.46
CA ALA A 158 -6.98 4.19 28.31
C ALA A 158 -6.53 3.79 29.72
N ASN A 159 -5.25 4.00 30.01
CA ASN A 159 -4.58 3.57 31.25
C ASN A 159 -4.11 4.73 32.15
N ASP A 160 -4.78 5.88 32.07
CA ASP A 160 -4.51 7.13 32.81
C ASP A 160 -3.24 7.90 32.39
N THR A 161 -2.52 7.41 31.38
CA THR A 161 -1.31 8.07 30.89
C THR A 161 -1.59 9.32 30.07
N LEU A 162 -2.82 9.54 29.59
CA LEU A 162 -3.15 10.71 28.77
C LEU A 162 -2.93 12.00 29.56
N LEU A 163 -3.35 12.02 30.83
CA LEU A 163 -3.23 13.20 31.69
C LEU A 163 -1.77 13.65 31.87
N ASN A 164 -0.84 12.69 31.96
CA ASN A 164 0.60 12.96 32.05
C ASN A 164 1.18 13.58 30.76
N ALA A 165 0.54 13.31 29.62
CA ALA A 165 0.96 13.84 28.32
C ALA A 165 0.31 15.20 27.98
N LEU A 166 -0.65 15.68 28.79
CA LEU A 166 -1.29 16.97 28.57
C LEU A 166 -0.43 18.12 29.13
N PRO A 167 -0.39 19.28 28.45
CA PRO A 167 0.27 20.46 28.99
C PRO A 167 -0.47 20.92 30.27
N GLY A 168 0.25 21.22 31.34
CA GLY A 168 -0.34 21.48 32.68
C GLY A 168 -1.45 22.54 32.73
N GLU A 169 -1.51 23.47 31.77
CA GLU A 169 -2.63 24.41 31.56
C GLU A 169 -2.91 24.61 30.05
N GLY A 170 -4.15 24.95 29.69
CA GLY A 170 -4.49 25.43 28.35
C GLY A 170 -5.81 24.89 27.77
N ASP A 171 -6.22 25.43 26.61
CA ASP A 171 -7.47 25.11 25.91
C ASP A 171 -7.72 23.61 25.67
N VAL A 172 -6.65 22.80 25.64
CA VAL A 172 -6.72 21.37 25.30
C VAL A 172 -7.55 20.61 26.32
N TYR A 173 -7.44 20.92 27.61
CA TYR A 173 -8.22 20.27 28.67
C TYR A 173 -9.73 20.49 28.46
N GLU A 174 -10.13 21.73 28.22
CA GLU A 174 -11.54 22.07 27.98
C GLU A 174 -12.06 21.47 26.65
N GLN A 175 -11.20 21.37 25.64
CA GLN A 175 -11.53 20.69 24.38
C GLN A 175 -11.73 19.19 24.56
N LEU A 176 -10.91 18.53 25.38
CA LEU A 176 -11.09 17.11 25.68
C LEU A 176 -12.33 16.84 26.54
N LYS A 177 -12.68 17.76 27.45
CA LYS A 177 -13.98 17.72 28.15
C LYS A 177 -15.15 17.92 27.20
N GLN A 178 -15.02 18.84 26.23
CA GLN A 178 -16.05 19.08 25.21
C GLN A 178 -16.26 17.87 24.30
N ILE A 179 -15.18 17.17 23.93
CA ILE A 179 -15.25 15.91 23.16
C ILE A 179 -15.81 14.77 24.03
N GLY A 180 -15.58 14.84 25.35
CA GLY A 180 -15.99 13.82 26.32
C GLY A 180 -14.94 12.72 26.54
N VAL A 181 -13.70 12.96 26.13
CA VAL A 181 -12.54 12.12 26.49
C VAL A 181 -12.18 12.30 27.96
N LEU A 182 -12.33 13.54 28.47
CA LEU A 182 -12.24 13.84 29.89
C LEU A 182 -13.63 14.08 30.47
N THR A 183 -13.84 13.63 31.70
CA THR A 183 -15.04 13.93 32.50
C THR A 183 -15.03 15.40 32.94
N SER A 184 -16.16 15.90 33.46
CA SER A 184 -16.23 17.26 34.01
C SER A 184 -15.22 17.52 35.14
N LYS A 185 -14.83 16.47 35.87
CA LYS A 185 -13.81 16.50 36.93
C LYS A 185 -12.37 16.48 36.41
N GLY A 186 -12.16 16.27 35.11
CA GLY A 186 -10.85 16.21 34.48
C GLY A 186 -10.23 14.82 34.39
N ASN A 187 -10.88 13.79 34.94
CA ASN A 187 -10.41 12.40 34.83
C ASN A 187 -10.71 11.81 33.45
N GLU A 188 -9.92 10.85 32.99
CA GLU A 188 -10.18 10.11 31.76
C GLU A 188 -11.52 9.35 31.81
N HIS A 189 -12.38 9.55 30.81
CA HIS A 189 -13.68 8.90 30.71
C HIS A 189 -13.56 7.39 30.48
N PHE A 190 -12.58 6.97 29.67
CA PHE A 190 -12.35 5.57 29.30
C PHE A 190 -11.34 4.84 30.20
N TYR A 191 -10.97 5.38 31.36
CA TYR A 191 -9.98 4.73 32.22
C TYR A 191 -10.35 3.26 32.51
N GLY A 192 -9.43 2.35 32.19
CA GLY A 192 -9.61 0.90 32.35
C GLY A 192 -10.38 0.21 31.21
N TYR A 193 -10.51 0.84 30.04
CA TYR A 193 -11.19 0.26 28.86
C TYR A 193 -10.23 0.06 27.69
N VAL A 194 -10.35 -1.09 27.01
CA VAL A 194 -9.88 -1.24 25.62
C VAL A 194 -10.75 -0.36 24.74
N THR A 195 -10.16 0.49 23.92
CA THR A 195 -10.87 1.45 23.08
C THR A 195 -10.84 1.09 21.61
N PHE A 196 -11.93 1.36 20.91
CA PHE A 196 -12.14 1.10 19.49
C PHE A 196 -12.66 2.40 18.85
N PRO A 197 -11.89 3.01 17.94
CA PRO A 197 -12.31 4.20 17.23
C PRO A 197 -13.50 3.94 16.31
N LEU A 198 -14.39 4.93 16.24
CA LEU A 198 -15.55 4.95 15.36
C LEU A 198 -15.38 6.09 14.35
N TYR A 199 -15.75 5.86 13.09
CA TYR A 199 -15.52 6.81 12.02
C TYR A 199 -16.82 7.19 11.31
N ASP A 200 -16.92 8.44 10.88
CA ASP A 200 -18.02 8.87 10.00
C ASP A 200 -17.89 8.27 8.58
N MET A 201 -18.90 8.54 7.75
CA MET A 201 -18.91 8.13 6.34
C MET A 201 -17.67 8.61 5.55
N GLN A 202 -17.13 9.78 5.89
CA GLN A 202 -15.95 10.37 5.25
C GLN A 202 -14.63 9.77 5.78
N GLY A 203 -14.67 9.09 6.93
CA GLY A 203 -13.51 8.51 7.59
C GLY A 203 -12.87 9.41 8.65
N ASN A 204 -13.55 10.48 9.08
CA ASN A 204 -13.07 11.26 10.21
C ASN A 204 -13.44 10.55 11.53
N PRO A 205 -12.61 10.66 12.58
CA PRO A 205 -12.98 10.20 13.91
C PRO A 205 -14.31 10.82 14.36
N ALA A 206 -15.26 9.96 14.69
CA ALA A 206 -16.63 10.31 15.04
C ALA A 206 -16.96 9.95 16.50
N GLY A 207 -16.30 8.91 17.02
CA GLY A 207 -16.54 8.40 18.36
C GLY A 207 -15.44 7.46 18.83
N ILE A 208 -15.55 7.04 20.09
CA ILE A 208 -14.78 5.95 20.67
C ILE A 208 -15.77 5.04 21.39
N TYR A 209 -15.64 3.75 21.16
CA TYR A 209 -16.24 2.69 21.98
C TYR A 209 -15.18 2.15 22.94
N GLY A 210 -15.55 1.92 24.20
CA GLY A 210 -14.72 1.28 25.21
C GLY A 210 -15.34 -0.04 25.64
N ARG A 211 -14.53 -1.10 25.72
CA ARG A 211 -14.84 -2.36 26.41
C ARG A 211 -14.02 -2.44 27.69
N ARG A 212 -14.70 -2.64 28.82
CA ARG A 212 -14.07 -2.72 30.14
C ARG A 212 -13.12 -3.91 30.24
N LEU A 213 -11.99 -3.74 30.93
CA LEU A 213 -11.14 -4.84 31.39
C LEU A 213 -11.68 -5.35 32.74
N ASP A 214 -11.80 -6.66 32.88
CA ASP A 214 -12.48 -7.29 34.02
C ASP A 214 -11.74 -7.09 35.37
N GLU A 215 -10.45 -6.72 35.36
CA GLU A 215 -9.57 -6.72 36.54
C GLU A 215 -9.37 -5.36 37.26
N MET A 216 -9.84 -4.22 36.71
CA MET A 216 -9.34 -2.89 37.16
C MET A 216 -10.29 -1.98 37.94
N VAL A 217 -11.60 -2.24 38.03
CA VAL A 217 -12.55 -1.28 38.63
C VAL A 217 -13.55 -1.95 39.56
N THR A 218 -13.51 -1.59 40.85
CA THR A 218 -14.52 -1.98 41.85
C THR A 218 -15.72 -1.03 41.78
N GLY A 219 -16.92 -1.57 41.47
CA GLY A 219 -18.17 -0.80 41.45
C GLY A 219 -19.14 -1.18 40.33
N ASN A 220 -20.35 -0.63 40.38
CA ASN A 220 -21.41 -0.87 39.40
C ASN A 220 -21.23 0.03 38.17
N VAL A 221 -20.26 -0.31 37.32
CA VAL A 221 -19.87 0.43 36.10
C VAL A 221 -20.18 -0.44 34.87
N SER A 222 -20.63 0.17 33.78
CA SER A 222 -21.04 -0.52 32.54
C SER A 222 -19.86 -1.23 31.84
N ASP A 223 -20.08 -2.42 31.28
CA ASP A 223 -19.06 -3.13 30.48
C ASP A 223 -18.75 -2.45 29.13
N HIS A 224 -19.71 -1.68 28.64
CA HIS A 224 -19.65 -0.96 27.39
C HIS A 224 -19.72 0.55 27.65
N LEU A 225 -18.78 1.31 27.10
CA LEU A 225 -18.73 2.76 27.23
C LEU A 225 -18.61 3.42 25.86
N TYR A 226 -19.18 4.61 25.71
CA TYR A 226 -19.08 5.43 24.51
C TYR A 226 -18.78 6.87 24.89
N LEU A 227 -18.33 7.68 23.93
CA LEU A 227 -18.26 9.12 24.14
C LEU A 227 -19.66 9.66 24.53
N PRO A 228 -19.74 10.58 25.50
CA PRO A 228 -21.00 11.22 25.88
C PRO A 228 -21.71 11.87 24.69
N GLY A 229 -23.02 11.65 24.60
CA GLY A 229 -23.87 12.23 23.56
C GLY A 229 -24.57 11.19 22.69
N ALA A 230 -24.97 11.60 21.49
CA ALA A 230 -25.61 10.70 20.55
C ALA A 230 -24.56 9.74 19.96
N ARG A 231 -24.88 8.43 19.94
CA ARG A 231 -24.03 7.41 19.32
C ARG A 231 -23.87 7.74 17.82
N TYR A 232 -22.62 7.88 17.39
CA TYR A 232 -22.26 8.38 16.07
C TYR A 232 -20.93 7.76 15.62
N GLY A 233 -20.82 7.47 14.33
CA GLY A 233 -19.71 6.75 13.73
C GLY A 233 -20.02 5.27 13.47
N LEU A 234 -19.14 4.63 12.72
CA LEU A 234 -19.28 3.26 12.24
C LEU A 234 -17.95 2.54 12.43
N PHE A 235 -18.02 1.30 12.92
CA PHE A 235 -16.88 0.40 12.97
C PHE A 235 -16.78 -0.40 11.66
N ASN A 236 -15.56 -0.70 11.20
CA ASN A 236 -15.28 -1.46 9.97
C ASN A 236 -16.02 -0.96 8.70
N ARG A 237 -16.20 0.36 8.55
CA ARG A 237 -16.88 0.96 7.38
C ARG A 237 -16.28 0.58 6.02
N GLN A 238 -15.04 0.09 5.98
CA GLN A 238 -14.40 -0.39 4.76
C GLN A 238 -15.03 -1.67 4.20
N ALA A 239 -15.71 -2.48 5.02
CA ALA A 239 -16.31 -3.75 4.61
C ALA A 239 -17.27 -3.58 3.42
N VAL A 240 -18.11 -2.55 3.43
CA VAL A 240 -19.10 -2.26 2.36
C VAL A 240 -18.47 -1.83 1.04
N LYS A 241 -17.18 -1.47 1.01
CA LYS A 241 -16.49 -1.08 -0.22
C LYS A 241 -16.09 -2.30 -1.05
N SER A 242 -15.71 -3.38 -0.37
CA SER A 242 -15.21 -4.62 -0.98
C SER A 242 -16.25 -5.74 -0.99
N HIS A 243 -17.32 -5.62 -0.21
CA HIS A 243 -18.34 -6.67 -0.07
C HIS A 243 -19.75 -6.13 -0.29
N LYS A 244 -20.55 -6.91 -1.01
CA LYS A 244 -21.98 -6.66 -1.23
C LYS A 244 -22.88 -7.46 -0.28
N GLN A 245 -22.30 -8.35 0.50
CA GLN A 245 -22.97 -9.08 1.57
C GLN A 245 -22.31 -8.68 2.88
N ILE A 246 -23.09 -8.17 3.83
CA ILE A 246 -22.57 -7.65 5.09
C ILE A 246 -23.18 -8.39 6.26
N ILE A 247 -22.33 -8.83 7.18
CA ILE A 247 -22.74 -9.42 8.44
C ILE A 247 -22.84 -8.30 9.48
N LEU A 248 -24.03 -8.08 10.02
CA LEU A 248 -24.30 -7.11 11.06
C LEU A 248 -24.24 -7.81 12.42
N THR A 249 -23.27 -7.42 13.25
CA THR A 249 -23.08 -7.96 14.60
C THR A 249 -23.64 -7.03 15.66
N GLU A 250 -23.93 -7.57 16.84
CA GLU A 250 -24.48 -6.79 17.94
C GLU A 250 -23.43 -5.84 18.54
N SER A 251 -22.20 -6.33 18.73
CA SER A 251 -21.10 -5.56 19.30
C SER A 251 -19.86 -5.51 18.41
N ILE A 252 -18.94 -4.61 18.77
CA ILE A 252 -17.63 -4.49 18.13
C ILE A 252 -16.71 -5.68 18.47
N ILE A 253 -16.87 -6.29 19.64
CA ILE A 253 -16.10 -7.48 20.03
C ILE A 253 -16.49 -8.68 19.16
N ASP A 254 -17.76 -8.80 18.82
CA ASP A 254 -18.23 -9.84 17.88
C ASP A 254 -17.68 -9.60 16.47
N SER A 255 -17.74 -8.35 16.00
CA SER A 255 -17.20 -7.97 14.70
C SER A 255 -15.70 -8.23 14.62
N ILE A 256 -14.92 -7.87 15.64
CA ILE A 256 -13.47 -8.10 15.65
C ILE A 256 -13.13 -9.60 15.77
N THR A 257 -13.95 -10.38 16.47
CA THR A 257 -13.81 -11.85 16.54
C THR A 257 -13.96 -12.48 15.16
N LEU A 258 -14.99 -12.08 14.40
CA LEU A 258 -15.18 -12.54 13.02
C LEU A 258 -14.02 -12.10 12.10
N ILE A 259 -13.55 -10.86 12.25
CA ILE A 259 -12.41 -10.35 11.46
C ILE A 259 -11.13 -11.16 11.77
N ASN A 260 -10.87 -11.49 13.04
CA ASN A 260 -9.77 -12.35 13.49
C ASN A 260 -9.87 -13.77 12.91
N ALA A 261 -11.08 -14.26 12.67
CA ALA A 261 -11.34 -15.51 11.97
C ALA A 261 -11.30 -15.42 10.43
N GLY A 262 -10.92 -14.27 9.87
CA GLY A 262 -10.87 -14.03 8.41
C GLY A 262 -12.20 -13.65 7.77
N ILE A 263 -13.27 -13.46 8.55
CA ILE A 263 -14.60 -13.03 8.10
C ILE A 263 -14.68 -11.51 8.21
N LYS A 264 -14.23 -10.82 7.16
CA LYS A 264 -13.99 -9.37 7.19
C LYS A 264 -15.18 -8.50 6.81
N ASN A 265 -16.24 -9.09 6.25
CA ASN A 265 -17.41 -8.38 5.73
C ASN A 265 -18.42 -8.02 6.83
N THR A 266 -17.95 -7.48 7.96
CA THR A 266 -18.77 -7.24 9.15
C THR A 266 -18.96 -5.74 9.43
N LEU A 267 -20.11 -5.38 9.99
CA LEU A 267 -20.37 -4.08 10.63
C LEU A 267 -20.94 -4.33 12.02
N ALA A 268 -20.55 -3.52 13.00
CA ALA A 268 -21.04 -3.65 14.38
C ALA A 268 -22.09 -2.61 14.73
N CYS A 269 -23.17 -3.03 15.36
CA CYS A 269 -24.15 -2.14 15.99
C CYS A 269 -23.69 -1.67 17.39
N TYR A 270 -24.51 -0.80 17.99
CA TYR A 270 -24.39 -0.39 19.38
C TYR A 270 -25.30 -1.20 20.33
N GLY A 271 -25.21 -2.54 20.27
CA GLY A 271 -26.14 -3.44 20.96
C GLY A 271 -27.47 -3.62 20.21
N THR A 272 -28.41 -4.33 20.85
CA THR A 272 -29.77 -4.60 20.36
C THR A 272 -30.54 -3.42 19.75
N ASN A 273 -30.42 -2.21 20.32
CA ASN A 273 -31.08 -1.00 19.82
C ASN A 273 -30.13 -0.07 19.04
N GLY A 274 -29.00 -0.61 18.60
CA GLY A 274 -27.85 0.14 18.13
C GLY A 274 -27.75 0.34 16.63
N PHE A 275 -28.69 -0.17 15.83
CA PHE A 275 -28.71 0.08 14.40
C PHE A 275 -29.16 1.52 14.12
N THR A 276 -28.25 2.35 13.58
CA THR A 276 -28.49 3.78 13.38
C THR A 276 -28.79 4.13 11.93
N ALA A 277 -29.31 5.35 11.70
CA ALA A 277 -29.47 5.90 10.36
C ALA A 277 -28.16 5.97 9.56
N GLU A 278 -27.00 6.04 10.22
CA GLU A 278 -25.70 5.99 9.55
C GLU A 278 -25.38 4.62 8.99
N HIS A 279 -25.72 3.54 9.70
CA HIS A 279 -25.57 2.18 9.19
C HIS A 279 -26.40 2.01 7.93
N LEU A 280 -27.69 2.37 7.99
CA LEU A 280 -28.57 2.31 6.83
C LEU A 280 -28.04 3.17 5.67
N LYS A 281 -27.61 4.40 5.94
CA LYS A 281 -27.05 5.28 4.91
C LYS A 281 -25.79 4.71 4.28
N LEU A 282 -24.91 4.08 5.07
CA LEU A 282 -23.71 3.40 4.58
C LEU A 282 -24.08 2.25 3.65
N LEU A 283 -24.96 1.36 4.11
CA LEU A 283 -25.41 0.19 3.35
C LEU A 283 -26.05 0.60 2.01
N LYS A 284 -26.91 1.64 2.02
CA LYS A 284 -27.54 2.16 0.78
C LYS A 284 -26.55 2.87 -0.13
N HIS A 285 -25.65 3.67 0.42
CA HIS A 285 -24.66 4.42 -0.37
C HIS A 285 -23.74 3.50 -1.17
N TYR A 286 -23.36 2.37 -0.60
CA TYR A 286 -22.52 1.36 -1.25
C TYR A 286 -23.32 0.24 -1.91
N GLU A 287 -24.64 0.38 -2.02
CA GLU A 287 -25.52 -0.58 -2.70
C GLU A 287 -25.28 -2.03 -2.24
N VAL A 288 -25.33 -2.25 -0.93
CA VAL A 288 -25.21 -3.59 -0.34
C VAL A 288 -26.39 -4.44 -0.81
N ALA A 289 -26.10 -5.65 -1.29
CA ALA A 289 -27.07 -6.54 -1.91
C ALA A 289 -27.85 -7.38 -0.89
N ALA A 290 -27.21 -7.76 0.24
CA ALA A 290 -27.84 -8.49 1.34
C ALA A 290 -27.15 -8.20 2.69
N VAL A 291 -27.93 -8.23 3.77
CA VAL A 291 -27.46 -8.07 5.15
C VAL A 291 -27.78 -9.33 5.95
N TYR A 292 -26.75 -9.99 6.47
CA TYR A 292 -26.84 -11.12 7.37
C TYR A 292 -26.80 -10.60 8.81
N ILE A 293 -27.88 -10.73 9.57
CA ILE A 293 -27.97 -10.22 10.94
C ILE A 293 -27.65 -11.37 11.89
N CYS A 294 -26.59 -11.20 12.68
CA CYS A 294 -26.12 -12.18 13.67
C CYS A 294 -25.95 -11.46 15.02
N PHE A 295 -27.03 -11.43 15.80
CA PHE A 295 -27.06 -10.87 17.16
C PHE A 295 -27.11 -12.01 18.18
N ASP A 296 -27.00 -11.64 19.46
CA ASP A 296 -26.90 -12.60 20.57
C ASP A 296 -28.12 -13.52 20.61
N ALA A 297 -27.90 -14.80 20.95
CA ALA A 297 -28.96 -15.82 20.96
C ALA A 297 -29.85 -15.78 22.22
N ASP A 298 -30.18 -14.57 22.68
CA ASP A 298 -31.11 -14.30 23.77
C ASP A 298 -32.42 -13.66 23.26
N ASP A 299 -33.35 -13.34 24.16
CA ASP A 299 -34.64 -12.77 23.76
C ASP A 299 -34.51 -11.32 23.25
N ALA A 300 -33.53 -10.57 23.74
CA ALA A 300 -33.31 -9.18 23.33
C ALA A 300 -32.70 -9.13 21.91
N GLY A 301 -31.68 -9.95 21.64
CA GLY A 301 -31.03 -10.10 20.34
C GLY A 301 -31.98 -10.60 19.26
N LYS A 302 -32.90 -11.53 19.59
CA LYS A 302 -33.98 -11.96 18.69
C LYS A 302 -34.95 -10.83 18.31
N GLN A 303 -35.41 -10.07 19.30
CA GLN A 303 -36.30 -8.92 19.05
C GLN A 303 -35.61 -7.85 18.21
N ALA A 304 -34.34 -7.56 18.52
CA ALA A 304 -33.51 -6.63 17.77
C ALA A 304 -33.31 -7.08 16.33
N THR A 305 -33.00 -8.36 16.11
CA THR A 305 -32.86 -8.95 14.78
C THR A 305 -34.12 -8.75 13.94
N GLN A 306 -35.31 -9.02 14.52
CA GLN A 306 -36.59 -8.80 13.83
C GLN A 306 -36.81 -7.34 13.47
N SER A 307 -36.57 -6.43 14.42
CA SER A 307 -36.75 -4.98 14.23
C SER A 307 -35.82 -4.42 13.14
N VAL A 308 -34.53 -4.77 13.20
CA VAL A 308 -33.52 -4.33 12.21
C VAL A 308 -33.81 -4.94 10.84
N SER A 309 -34.17 -6.21 10.79
CA SER A 309 -34.56 -6.90 9.55
C SER A 309 -35.74 -6.19 8.88
N ALA A 310 -36.81 -5.89 9.63
CA ALA A 310 -37.98 -5.17 9.11
C ALA A 310 -37.62 -3.77 8.59
N SER A 311 -36.77 -3.04 9.32
CA SER A 311 -36.29 -1.71 8.93
C SER A 311 -35.50 -1.72 7.61
N LEU A 312 -34.58 -2.68 7.47
CA LEU A 312 -33.78 -2.86 6.25
C LEU A 312 -34.64 -3.31 5.05
N GLN A 313 -35.58 -4.23 5.26
CA GLN A 313 -36.50 -4.70 4.23
C GLN A 313 -37.41 -3.59 3.70
N ALA A 314 -37.91 -2.72 4.59
CA ALA A 314 -38.70 -1.54 4.20
C ALA A 314 -37.93 -0.59 3.26
N GLU A 315 -36.60 -0.62 3.32
CA GLU A 315 -35.70 0.18 2.48
C GLU A 315 -35.22 -0.58 1.22
N GLY A 316 -35.76 -1.79 0.99
CA GLY A 316 -35.48 -2.63 -0.18
C GLY A 316 -34.24 -3.52 -0.07
N LEU A 317 -33.63 -3.65 1.12
CA LEU A 317 -32.47 -4.51 1.34
C LEU A 317 -32.90 -5.94 1.69
N ARG A 318 -32.24 -6.93 1.10
CA ARG A 318 -32.44 -8.34 1.46
C ARG A 318 -31.79 -8.61 2.81
N THR A 319 -32.50 -9.30 3.70
CA THR A 319 -31.99 -9.64 5.04
C THR A 319 -32.11 -11.12 5.32
N HIS A 320 -31.12 -11.64 6.06
CA HIS A 320 -31.05 -13.04 6.47
C HIS A 320 -30.67 -13.11 7.94
N CYS A 321 -31.35 -13.93 8.73
CA CYS A 321 -31.07 -14.10 10.16
C CYS A 321 -30.14 -15.29 10.36
N VAL A 322 -28.96 -15.04 10.92
CA VAL A 322 -27.98 -16.07 11.28
C VAL A 322 -28.21 -16.43 12.74
N ASN A 323 -28.60 -17.67 13.01
CA ASN A 323 -28.95 -18.10 14.36
C ASN A 323 -27.77 -18.83 15.00
N LEU A 324 -27.26 -18.29 16.11
CA LEU A 324 -26.27 -18.95 16.95
C LEU A 324 -26.94 -19.99 17.87
N PRO A 325 -26.15 -20.94 18.44
CA PRO A 325 -26.64 -21.79 19.53
C PRO A 325 -27.21 -20.97 20.69
N ALA A 326 -28.24 -21.51 21.35
CA ALA A 326 -28.98 -20.80 22.40
C ALA A 326 -28.07 -20.34 23.55
N GLY A 327 -28.21 -19.06 23.94
CA GLY A 327 -27.45 -18.48 25.05
C GLY A 327 -25.99 -18.13 24.75
N CYS A 328 -25.54 -18.18 23.50
CA CYS A 328 -24.21 -17.75 23.09
C CYS A 328 -24.26 -16.42 22.31
N ASP A 329 -23.24 -15.58 22.52
CA ASP A 329 -22.86 -14.53 21.58
C ASP A 329 -21.83 -15.05 20.55
N ILE A 330 -21.37 -14.19 19.63
CA ILE A 330 -20.38 -14.59 18.61
C ILE A 330 -19.03 -14.89 19.28
N ASN A 331 -18.57 -14.07 20.23
CA ASN A 331 -17.28 -14.29 20.89
C ASN A 331 -17.24 -15.62 21.65
N ASP A 332 -18.28 -15.92 22.43
CA ASP A 332 -18.50 -17.17 23.14
C ASP A 332 -18.56 -18.36 22.20
N PHE A 333 -19.28 -18.24 21.08
CA PHE A 333 -19.33 -19.28 20.05
C PHE A 333 -17.93 -19.61 19.51
N PHE A 334 -17.11 -18.58 19.21
CA PHE A 334 -15.77 -18.77 18.68
C PHE A 334 -14.77 -19.31 19.72
N LEU A 335 -14.96 -19.00 21.00
CA LEU A 335 -14.13 -19.52 22.09
C LEU A 335 -14.46 -20.98 22.44
N SER A 336 -15.73 -21.35 22.38
CA SER A 336 -16.21 -22.67 22.84
C SER A 336 -16.29 -23.72 21.74
N THR A 337 -16.26 -23.33 20.46
CA THR A 337 -16.50 -24.23 19.33
C THR A 337 -15.21 -24.59 18.58
N PRO A 338 -14.80 -25.87 18.52
CA PRO A 338 -13.73 -26.32 17.64
C PRO A 338 -14.07 -26.03 16.18
N LYS A 339 -13.09 -25.52 15.41
CA LYS A 339 -13.31 -25.09 14.02
C LYS A 339 -14.48 -24.11 13.86
N ALA A 340 -14.68 -23.23 14.84
CA ALA A 340 -15.70 -22.19 14.82
C ALA A 340 -15.84 -21.43 13.48
N PRO A 341 -14.75 -21.07 12.74
CA PRO A 341 -14.89 -20.40 11.45
C PRO A 341 -15.68 -21.20 10.41
N ASP A 342 -15.51 -22.53 10.38
CA ASP A 342 -16.21 -23.39 9.42
C ASP A 342 -17.68 -23.54 9.82
N HIS A 343 -17.95 -23.80 11.10
CA HIS A 343 -19.33 -23.88 11.60
C HIS A 343 -20.09 -22.56 11.45
N PHE A 344 -19.43 -21.42 11.66
CA PHE A 344 -20.06 -20.11 11.47
C PHE A 344 -20.42 -19.88 10.00
N LYS A 345 -19.55 -20.27 9.04
CA LYS A 345 -19.88 -20.23 7.61
C LYS A 345 -21.09 -21.11 7.28
N ASP A 346 -21.20 -22.28 7.90
CA ASP A 346 -22.37 -23.14 7.74
C ASP A 346 -23.65 -22.47 8.27
N LEU A 347 -23.59 -21.78 9.41
CA LEU A 347 -24.73 -21.00 9.94
C LEU A 347 -25.15 -19.86 8.99
N VAL A 348 -24.19 -19.14 8.42
CA VAL A 348 -24.46 -18.09 7.42
C VAL A 348 -25.08 -18.70 6.15
N HIS A 349 -24.59 -19.86 5.69
CA HIS A 349 -25.18 -20.58 4.56
C HIS A 349 -26.62 -21.04 4.85
N GLN A 350 -26.88 -21.55 6.05
CA GLN A 350 -28.23 -21.98 6.46
C GLN A 350 -29.23 -20.81 6.51
N ALA A 351 -28.77 -19.59 6.80
CA ALA A 351 -29.61 -18.39 6.80
C ALA A 351 -30.12 -17.99 5.40
N ASN A 352 -29.44 -18.43 4.33
CA ASN A 352 -29.91 -18.29 2.96
C ASN A 352 -29.48 -19.46 2.06
N PRO A 353 -30.19 -20.61 2.09
CA PRO A 353 -29.81 -21.78 1.29
C PRO A 353 -29.95 -21.56 -0.23
N ALA A 354 -30.78 -20.60 -0.65
CA ALA A 354 -30.93 -20.18 -2.04
C ALA A 354 -29.69 -19.40 -2.53
N ASP A 355 -28.93 -18.81 -1.60
CA ASP A 355 -27.52 -18.44 -1.80
C ASP A 355 -26.62 -19.68 -1.79
N SER A 356 -26.97 -20.65 -2.64
CA SER A 356 -26.08 -21.76 -3.05
C SER A 356 -24.80 -21.26 -3.78
N GLY A 357 -24.51 -19.96 -3.68
CA GLY A 357 -23.21 -19.32 -3.89
C GLY A 357 -22.32 -19.30 -2.63
N ILE A 358 -22.75 -19.72 -1.44
CA ILE A 358 -21.87 -19.80 -0.26
C ILE A 358 -20.99 -21.09 -0.28
N ARG A 359 -21.12 -21.92 -1.33
CA ARG A 359 -20.05 -22.81 -1.81
C ARG A 359 -19.43 -22.41 -3.16
N LYS A 360 -19.71 -21.22 -3.69
CA LYS A 360 -19.17 -20.70 -4.96
C LYS A 360 -19.10 -19.16 -5.04
N GLU A 361 -18.57 -18.52 -4.00
CA GLU A 361 -17.95 -17.19 -4.11
C GLU A 361 -16.61 -17.15 -3.32
N GLU A 362 -15.95 -18.28 -3.07
CA GLU A 362 -15.00 -18.74 -4.10
C GLU A 362 -15.63 -18.68 -5.49
N GLN A 363 -15.63 -17.50 -6.12
CA GLN A 363 -15.44 -17.47 -7.56
C GLN A 363 -14.22 -18.32 -7.68
N LYS A 364 -14.34 -19.52 -8.28
CA LYS A 364 -13.19 -20.34 -8.65
C LYS A 364 -12.13 -19.34 -9.03
N ALA A 365 -11.17 -19.14 -8.13
CA ALA A 365 -9.86 -18.75 -8.55
C ALA A 365 -9.61 -19.83 -9.59
N GLN A 366 -9.73 -19.46 -10.86
CA GLN A 366 -9.31 -20.36 -11.92
C GLN A 366 -7.80 -20.37 -11.75
N LEU A 367 -7.38 -21.10 -10.72
CA LEU A 367 -6.02 -21.38 -10.38
C LEU A 367 -5.61 -22.39 -11.42
N VAL A 368 -5.14 -21.86 -12.54
CA VAL A 368 -4.54 -22.68 -13.57
C VAL A 368 -3.08 -22.78 -13.16
N LYS A 369 -2.71 -23.90 -12.54
CA LYS A 369 -1.29 -24.22 -12.36
C LYS A 369 -0.65 -24.30 -13.74
N THR A 370 0.50 -23.66 -13.90
CA THR A 370 1.33 -23.74 -15.10
C THR A 370 2.63 -24.44 -14.73
N ASP A 371 3.43 -24.82 -15.73
CA ASP A 371 4.72 -25.49 -15.50
C ASP A 371 5.73 -24.61 -14.74
N TYR A 372 5.46 -23.30 -14.63
CA TYR A 372 6.35 -22.28 -14.11
C TYR A 372 5.72 -21.40 -13.01
N GLY A 373 4.55 -21.79 -12.50
CA GLY A 373 3.83 -21.07 -11.46
C GLY A 373 2.33 -21.30 -11.54
N PHE A 374 1.55 -20.22 -11.51
CA PHE A 374 0.11 -20.29 -11.58
C PHE A 374 -0.52 -19.00 -12.10
N ILE A 375 -1.68 -19.13 -12.72
CA ILE A 375 -2.56 -18.02 -13.08
C ILE A 375 -3.74 -18.08 -12.13
N MET A 376 -4.11 -16.94 -11.54
CA MET A 376 -5.24 -16.81 -10.63
C MET A 376 -6.11 -15.63 -11.08
N THR A 377 -7.43 -15.77 -10.96
CA THR A 377 -8.33 -14.64 -11.13
C THR A 377 -9.06 -14.40 -9.82
N ILE A 378 -8.95 -13.20 -9.26
CA ILE A 378 -9.57 -12.82 -7.99
C ILE A 378 -10.50 -11.64 -8.26
N ALA A 379 -11.80 -11.82 -8.04
CA ALA A 379 -12.82 -10.78 -8.26
C ALA A 379 -12.67 -10.07 -9.62
N GLY A 380 -12.46 -10.85 -10.70
CA GLY A 380 -12.26 -10.34 -12.07
C GLY A 380 -10.86 -9.80 -12.40
N ARG A 381 -9.95 -9.67 -11.41
CA ARG A 381 -8.56 -9.26 -11.60
C ARG A 381 -7.70 -10.47 -11.88
N LYS A 382 -7.02 -10.50 -13.03
CA LYS A 382 -6.21 -11.64 -13.45
C LYS A 382 -4.75 -11.43 -13.08
N TYR A 383 -4.19 -12.39 -12.37
CA TYR A 383 -2.82 -12.47 -11.92
C TYR A 383 -2.14 -13.67 -12.57
N GLU A 384 -0.94 -13.46 -13.10
CA GLU A 384 -0.04 -14.52 -13.56
C GLU A 384 1.21 -14.45 -12.67
N VAL A 385 1.41 -15.47 -11.85
CA VAL A 385 2.57 -15.61 -10.97
C VAL A 385 3.50 -16.66 -11.55
N ARG A 386 4.76 -16.30 -11.76
CA ARG A 386 5.76 -17.17 -12.38
C ARG A 386 7.13 -17.02 -11.73
N GLY A 387 7.99 -18.02 -11.93
CA GLY A 387 9.38 -17.97 -11.43
C GLY A 387 9.43 -17.93 -9.91
N ILE A 388 8.60 -18.74 -9.26
CA ILE A 388 8.52 -18.83 -7.80
C ILE A 388 9.78 -19.53 -7.29
N LEU A 389 10.64 -18.76 -6.63
CA LEU A 389 11.88 -19.20 -6.01
C LEU A 389 11.73 -19.06 -4.49
N ARG A 390 11.79 -20.19 -3.80
CA ARG A 390 11.70 -20.25 -2.34
C ARG A 390 13.02 -20.72 -1.76
N ASN A 391 13.53 -19.97 -0.77
CA ASN A 391 14.57 -20.43 0.15
C ASN A 391 14.15 -20.09 1.59
N ASP A 392 14.99 -20.40 2.58
CA ASP A 392 14.66 -20.23 4.00
C ASP A 392 14.38 -18.78 4.42
N SER A 393 14.76 -17.79 3.60
CA SER A 393 14.67 -16.36 3.96
C SER A 393 13.91 -15.50 2.94
N LYS A 394 13.63 -16.03 1.74
CA LYS A 394 13.03 -15.28 0.63
C LYS A 394 12.01 -16.15 -0.11
N LEU A 395 10.92 -15.53 -0.51
CA LEU A 395 9.93 -16.10 -1.42
C LEU A 395 9.77 -15.15 -2.60
N LYS A 396 10.62 -15.29 -3.61
CA LYS A 396 10.61 -14.43 -4.78
C LYS A 396 9.70 -14.99 -5.87
N ALA A 397 8.90 -14.14 -6.49
CA ALA A 397 8.15 -14.48 -7.70
C ALA A 397 7.94 -13.25 -8.57
N THR A 398 7.78 -13.46 -9.88
CA THR A 398 7.29 -12.41 -10.76
C THR A 398 5.76 -12.46 -10.81
N VAL A 399 5.13 -11.37 -10.39
CA VAL A 399 3.67 -11.21 -10.40
C VAL A 399 3.29 -10.28 -11.55
N LYS A 400 2.36 -10.73 -12.39
CA LYS A 400 1.85 -9.98 -13.52
C LYS A 400 0.34 -9.79 -13.41
N GLY A 401 -0.11 -8.56 -13.24
CA GLY A 401 -1.50 -8.16 -13.36
C GLY A 401 -1.89 -7.96 -14.82
N ILE A 402 -3.10 -8.39 -15.21
CA ILE A 402 -3.61 -8.31 -16.59
C ILE A 402 -5.03 -7.74 -16.60
N VAL A 403 -5.25 -6.70 -17.39
CA VAL A 403 -6.57 -6.10 -17.67
C VAL A 403 -6.83 -6.12 -19.17
N MET A 404 -8.05 -6.52 -19.56
CA MET A 404 -8.52 -6.54 -20.95
C MET A 404 -9.65 -5.52 -21.12
N GLU A 405 -9.42 -4.43 -21.85
CA GLU A 405 -10.43 -3.40 -22.14
C GLU A 405 -10.57 -3.22 -23.65
N LYS A 406 -11.78 -3.44 -24.21
CA LYS A 406 -12.16 -3.05 -25.59
C LYS A 406 -11.04 -3.29 -26.63
N SER A 407 -10.47 -4.49 -26.62
CA SER A 407 -9.41 -4.96 -27.53
C SER A 407 -7.96 -4.47 -27.26
N LYS A 408 -7.71 -3.75 -26.16
CA LYS A 408 -6.36 -3.38 -25.68
C LYS A 408 -6.04 -4.08 -24.35
N ARG A 409 -4.84 -4.67 -24.27
CA ARG A 409 -4.32 -5.36 -23.08
C ARG A 409 -3.41 -4.43 -22.28
N ARG A 410 -3.79 -4.13 -21.04
CA ARG A 410 -2.92 -3.42 -20.07
C ARG A 410 -2.36 -4.43 -19.09
N LEU A 411 -1.07 -4.27 -18.73
CA LEU A 411 -0.38 -5.17 -17.83
C LEU A 411 0.58 -4.42 -16.92
N HIS A 412 0.73 -4.93 -15.71
CA HIS A 412 1.73 -4.50 -14.74
C HIS A 412 2.52 -5.75 -14.35
N VAL A 413 3.84 -5.66 -14.36
CA VAL A 413 4.74 -6.78 -14.05
C VAL A 413 5.76 -6.30 -13.04
N ASP A 414 5.92 -7.05 -11.97
CA ASP A 414 6.93 -6.78 -10.97
C ASP A 414 7.46 -8.08 -10.36
N THR A 415 8.71 -8.07 -9.91
CA THR A 415 9.32 -9.19 -9.18
C THR A 415 9.29 -8.89 -7.70
N VAL A 416 8.44 -9.61 -6.98
CA VAL A 416 8.20 -9.41 -5.56
C VAL A 416 8.94 -10.45 -4.75
N ASP A 417 9.56 -10.03 -3.66
CA ASP A 417 9.88 -10.91 -2.54
C ASP A 417 8.71 -10.85 -1.56
N PHE A 418 7.90 -11.91 -1.55
CA PHE A 418 6.71 -12.03 -0.73
C PHE A 418 7.01 -11.97 0.77
N TYR A 419 8.25 -12.23 1.22
CA TYR A 419 8.61 -12.06 2.64
C TYR A 419 9.04 -10.62 2.97
N SER A 420 9.41 -9.82 1.98
CA SER A 420 9.74 -8.40 2.15
C SER A 420 8.51 -7.51 2.12
N ALA A 421 8.15 -6.91 3.27
CA ALA A 421 7.03 -5.96 3.37
C ALA A 421 7.17 -4.77 2.41
N ARG A 422 8.41 -4.28 2.19
CA ARG A 422 8.70 -3.20 1.24
C ARG A 422 8.42 -3.63 -0.20
N SER A 423 8.80 -4.85 -0.57
CA SER A 423 8.57 -5.39 -1.90
C SER A 423 7.08 -5.59 -2.17
N ARG A 424 6.34 -6.17 -1.19
CA ARG A 424 4.87 -6.28 -1.25
C ARG A 424 4.21 -4.91 -1.43
N ALA A 425 4.64 -3.89 -0.69
CA ALA A 425 4.06 -2.54 -0.79
C ALA A 425 4.24 -1.90 -2.18
N TYR A 426 5.36 -2.17 -2.86
CA TYR A 426 5.63 -1.65 -4.21
C TYR A 426 4.76 -2.36 -5.26
N LEU A 427 4.68 -3.70 -5.19
CA LEU A 427 3.79 -4.50 -6.03
C LEU A 427 2.32 -4.05 -5.84
N ILE A 428 1.86 -3.90 -4.60
CA ILE A 428 0.49 -3.47 -4.29
C ILE A 428 0.20 -2.13 -4.96
N LYS A 429 1.12 -1.15 -4.88
CA LYS A 429 0.94 0.16 -5.50
C LYS A 429 0.74 0.04 -7.01
N GLY A 430 1.61 -0.70 -7.70
CA GLY A 430 1.53 -0.85 -9.15
C GLY A 430 0.28 -1.62 -9.62
N LEU A 431 -0.18 -2.60 -8.84
CA LEU A 431 -1.43 -3.32 -9.10
C LEU A 431 -2.68 -2.46 -8.82
N CYS A 432 -2.65 -1.58 -7.81
CA CYS A 432 -3.72 -0.61 -7.58
C CYS A 432 -3.90 0.31 -8.79
N ASP A 433 -2.79 0.82 -9.33
CA ASP A 433 -2.80 1.69 -10.51
C ASP A 433 -3.31 0.96 -11.77
N LEU A 434 -2.97 -0.33 -11.91
CA LEU A 434 -3.44 -1.16 -13.03
C LEU A 434 -4.94 -1.46 -12.95
N PHE A 435 -5.41 -1.96 -11.80
CA PHE A 435 -6.78 -2.45 -11.63
C PHE A 435 -7.76 -1.36 -11.18
N ALA A 436 -7.30 -0.13 -10.95
CA ALA A 436 -8.09 0.97 -10.40
C ALA A 436 -8.89 0.55 -9.15
N THR A 437 -8.25 -0.26 -8.30
CA THR A 437 -8.84 -0.91 -7.11
C THR A 437 -8.15 -0.38 -5.85
N ASP A 438 -8.84 -0.45 -4.71
CA ASP A 438 -8.28 0.03 -3.45
C ASP A 438 -7.10 -0.83 -2.95
N LYS A 439 -6.24 -0.19 -2.16
CA LYS A 439 -5.02 -0.80 -1.62
C LYS A 439 -5.29 -2.04 -0.77
N ASN A 440 -6.42 -2.09 -0.06
CA ASN A 440 -6.72 -3.20 0.85
C ASN A 440 -7.15 -4.44 0.07
N ALA A 441 -8.01 -4.27 -0.94
CA ALA A 441 -8.39 -5.37 -1.83
C ALA A 441 -7.18 -5.95 -2.58
N ILE A 442 -6.26 -5.10 -3.05
CA ILE A 442 -5.03 -5.57 -3.70
C ILE A 442 -4.05 -6.21 -2.68
N ALA A 443 -3.99 -5.70 -1.44
CA ALA A 443 -3.19 -6.34 -0.39
C ALA A 443 -3.71 -7.74 -0.04
N GLU A 444 -5.03 -7.93 0.00
CA GLU A 444 -5.65 -9.25 0.16
C GLU A 444 -5.35 -10.19 -1.01
N ASP A 445 -5.39 -9.66 -2.24
CA ASP A 445 -5.00 -10.42 -3.41
C ASP A 445 -3.53 -10.86 -3.30
N VAL A 446 -2.63 -9.95 -2.97
CA VAL A 446 -1.19 -10.24 -2.79
C VAL A 446 -0.95 -11.24 -1.65
N GLN A 447 -1.74 -11.21 -0.59
CA GLN A 447 -1.69 -12.21 0.49
C GLN A 447 -2.09 -13.60 0.00
N ARG A 448 -3.16 -13.71 -0.82
CA ARG A 448 -3.54 -14.99 -1.44
C ARG A 448 -2.48 -15.50 -2.43
N LEU A 449 -1.85 -14.60 -3.20
CA LEU A 449 -0.75 -14.96 -4.07
C LEU A 449 0.47 -15.47 -3.28
N LEU A 450 0.72 -14.90 -2.09
CA LEU A 450 1.76 -15.34 -1.16
C LEU A 450 1.48 -16.76 -0.66
N GLU A 451 0.29 -17.01 -0.11
CA GLU A 451 -0.12 -18.33 0.40
C GLU A 451 0.00 -19.40 -0.70
N LEU A 452 -0.51 -19.08 -1.90
CA LEU A 452 -0.38 -19.98 -3.06
C LEU A 452 1.07 -20.17 -3.49
N ALA A 453 1.94 -19.17 -3.37
CA ALA A 453 3.36 -19.31 -3.67
C ALA A 453 4.11 -20.12 -2.59
N GLU A 454 3.67 -20.09 -1.34
CA GLU A 454 4.21 -20.93 -0.25
C GLU A 454 3.83 -22.40 -0.41
N ASP A 455 2.59 -22.64 -0.83
CA ASP A 455 2.03 -23.96 -1.11
C ASP A 455 2.40 -24.49 -2.50
N TYR A 456 2.86 -23.61 -3.40
CA TYR A 456 3.38 -24.01 -4.69
C TYR A 456 4.64 -24.84 -4.47
N ARG A 457 4.48 -26.15 -4.62
CA ARG A 457 5.59 -27.04 -4.91
C ARG A 457 5.80 -26.96 -6.42
N PRO A 458 6.96 -26.47 -6.89
CA PRO A 458 7.34 -26.71 -8.26
C PRO A 458 7.18 -28.22 -8.49
N PRO A 459 6.53 -28.69 -9.57
CA PRO A 459 6.66 -30.09 -9.95
C PRO A 459 8.15 -30.38 -9.94
N GLU A 460 8.61 -31.39 -9.18
CA GLU A 460 10.03 -31.62 -8.89
C GLU A 460 10.87 -31.18 -10.08
N GLN A 461 11.44 -29.98 -9.96
CA GLN A 461 12.60 -29.66 -10.75
C GLN A 461 13.67 -30.48 -10.06
N GLY A 462 13.69 -31.78 -10.39
CA GLY A 462 14.94 -32.52 -10.43
C GLY A 462 15.97 -31.57 -11.03
N PRO A 463 17.18 -31.54 -10.43
CA PRO A 463 18.15 -30.45 -10.56
C PRO A 463 18.05 -29.88 -11.94
N GLU A 464 17.72 -28.58 -12.08
CA GLU A 464 17.43 -27.87 -13.35
C GLU A 464 17.78 -28.79 -14.50
N LYS A 465 16.80 -29.30 -15.26
CA LYS A 465 17.10 -29.98 -16.52
C LYS A 465 17.91 -28.96 -17.35
N LYS A 466 19.22 -28.92 -17.13
CA LYS A 466 20.25 -28.58 -18.09
C LYS A 466 19.75 -29.35 -19.27
N GLU A 467 19.35 -28.64 -20.31
CA GLU A 467 19.02 -29.28 -21.58
C GLU A 467 20.15 -30.28 -21.81
N SER A 468 19.82 -31.55 -21.61
CA SER A 468 20.83 -32.58 -21.64
C SER A 468 21.14 -32.66 -23.10
N MET A 469 22.33 -32.18 -23.50
CA MET A 469 22.77 -32.20 -24.89
C MET A 469 22.31 -33.50 -25.53
N THR A 470 21.58 -33.39 -26.64
CA THR A 470 21.09 -34.60 -27.31
C THR A 470 22.30 -35.47 -27.69
N ALA A 471 22.09 -36.77 -27.88
CA ALA A 471 23.19 -37.64 -28.30
C ALA A 471 23.85 -37.13 -29.60
N ALA A 472 23.06 -36.50 -30.49
CA ALA A 472 23.53 -35.85 -31.70
C ALA A 472 24.38 -34.60 -31.41
N ASP A 473 23.93 -33.71 -30.53
CA ASP A 473 24.70 -32.50 -30.17
C ASP A 473 25.98 -32.85 -29.42
N LYS A 474 25.93 -33.87 -28.56
CA LYS A 474 27.12 -34.38 -27.87
C LYS A 474 28.13 -34.98 -28.86
N ALA A 475 27.65 -35.70 -29.88
CA ALA A 475 28.52 -36.23 -30.93
C ALA A 475 29.15 -35.10 -31.76
N LYS A 476 28.37 -34.07 -32.16
CA LYS A 476 28.88 -32.88 -32.86
C LYS A 476 29.91 -32.12 -32.03
N ALA A 477 29.62 -31.86 -30.75
CA ALA A 477 30.54 -31.17 -29.86
C ALA A 477 31.84 -31.96 -29.64
N LEU A 478 31.76 -33.29 -29.50
CA LEU A 478 32.95 -34.15 -29.40
C LEU A 478 33.74 -34.20 -30.71
N ALA A 479 33.08 -34.11 -31.87
CA ALA A 479 33.76 -34.01 -33.16
C ALA A 479 34.49 -32.67 -33.30
N PHE A 480 33.82 -31.56 -32.95
CA PHE A 480 34.41 -30.22 -32.91
C PHE A 480 35.62 -30.16 -31.96
N LEU A 481 35.50 -30.70 -30.74
CA LEU A 481 36.62 -30.76 -29.77
C LEU A 481 37.82 -31.60 -30.24
N LYS A 482 37.64 -32.48 -31.23
CA LYS A 482 38.70 -33.29 -31.84
C LYS A 482 39.19 -32.72 -33.17
N ASN A 483 38.58 -31.64 -33.66
CA ASN A 483 38.98 -30.99 -34.89
C ASN A 483 40.35 -30.32 -34.70
N PRO A 484 41.41 -30.69 -35.45
CA PRO A 484 42.69 -29.98 -35.38
C PRO A 484 42.58 -28.51 -35.78
N ASP A 485 41.59 -28.18 -36.61
CA ASP A 485 41.35 -26.82 -37.12
C ASP A 485 40.28 -26.07 -36.31
N MET A 486 39.96 -26.52 -35.10
CA MET A 486 38.92 -25.94 -34.24
C MET A 486 39.06 -24.42 -34.05
N PHE A 487 40.28 -23.91 -33.93
CA PHE A 487 40.52 -22.47 -33.77
C PHE A 487 40.18 -21.66 -35.02
N GLU A 488 40.43 -22.22 -36.21
CA GLU A 488 40.04 -21.58 -37.48
C GLU A 488 38.50 -21.58 -37.65
N GLU A 489 37.84 -22.66 -37.22
CA GLU A 489 36.38 -22.74 -37.21
C GLU A 489 35.76 -21.69 -36.28
N ILE A 490 36.29 -21.52 -35.06
CA ILE A 490 35.88 -20.43 -34.14
C ILE A 490 36.08 -19.05 -34.78
N LEU A 491 37.22 -18.82 -35.42
CA LEU A 491 37.49 -17.55 -36.10
C LEU A 491 36.49 -17.28 -37.24
N SER A 492 36.11 -18.32 -37.99
CA SER A 492 35.08 -18.25 -39.02
C SER A 492 33.69 -17.94 -38.45
N ASP A 493 33.35 -18.48 -37.28
CA ASP A 493 32.12 -18.14 -36.56
C ASP A 493 32.10 -16.65 -36.18
N PHE A 494 33.21 -16.10 -35.69
CA PHE A 494 33.33 -14.65 -35.42
C PHE A 494 33.09 -13.81 -36.68
N GLU A 495 33.63 -14.22 -37.83
CA GLU A 495 33.40 -13.52 -39.10
C GLU A 495 31.94 -13.60 -39.55
N THR A 496 31.30 -14.74 -39.33
CA THR A 496 29.87 -14.94 -39.64
C THR A 496 28.97 -14.05 -38.78
N ILE A 497 29.33 -13.82 -37.52
CA ILE A 497 28.65 -12.87 -36.63
C ILE A 497 28.93 -11.41 -37.02
N GLY A 498 29.93 -11.17 -37.88
CA GLY A 498 30.26 -9.85 -38.41
C GLY A 498 31.38 -9.15 -37.63
N TYR A 499 32.24 -9.90 -36.95
CA TYR A 499 33.47 -9.37 -36.36
C TYR A 499 34.68 -9.81 -37.20
N THR A 500 35.30 -8.86 -37.91
CA THR A 500 36.45 -9.12 -38.81
C THR A 500 37.79 -8.70 -38.21
N GLY A 501 38.87 -9.40 -38.57
CA GLY A 501 40.23 -9.12 -38.07
C GLY A 501 40.48 -9.64 -36.65
N GLU A 502 41.55 -9.19 -35.98
CA GLU A 502 41.79 -9.43 -34.54
C GLU A 502 41.84 -10.91 -34.09
N GLN A 503 42.47 -11.78 -34.87
CA GLN A 503 42.45 -13.23 -34.62
C GLN A 503 42.88 -13.60 -33.19
N MET A 504 43.99 -13.03 -32.70
CA MET A 504 44.50 -13.30 -31.35
C MET A 504 43.50 -12.86 -30.27
N ASN A 505 42.94 -11.66 -30.39
CA ASN A 505 42.03 -11.09 -29.40
C ASN A 505 40.70 -11.85 -29.34
N LYS A 506 40.17 -12.29 -30.49
CA LYS A 506 38.99 -13.16 -30.58
C LYS A 506 39.21 -14.45 -29.81
N LEU A 507 40.29 -15.16 -30.11
CA LEU A 507 40.60 -16.46 -29.51
C LEU A 507 40.85 -16.33 -28.01
N LEU A 508 41.62 -15.33 -27.59
CA LEU A 508 41.93 -15.11 -26.17
C LEU A 508 40.66 -14.80 -25.35
N CYS A 509 39.79 -13.93 -25.85
CA CYS A 509 38.52 -13.63 -25.20
C CYS A 509 37.60 -14.86 -25.15
N TYR A 510 37.53 -15.63 -26.24
CA TYR A 510 36.73 -16.86 -26.29
C TYR A 510 37.24 -17.91 -25.30
N ILE A 511 38.56 -18.16 -25.27
CA ILE A 511 39.19 -19.08 -24.31
C ILE A 511 38.92 -18.62 -22.88
N ALA A 512 39.04 -17.32 -22.60
CA ALA A 512 38.74 -16.77 -21.30
C ALA A 512 37.28 -17.02 -20.90
N ALA A 513 36.33 -16.81 -21.81
CA ALA A 513 34.90 -17.08 -21.57
C ALA A 513 34.64 -18.56 -21.24
N VAL A 514 35.25 -19.50 -21.98
CA VAL A 514 35.10 -20.94 -21.73
C VAL A 514 35.80 -21.37 -20.44
N SER A 515 36.92 -20.73 -20.07
CA SER A 515 37.67 -21.01 -18.85
C SER A 515 36.87 -20.81 -17.55
N ARG A 516 35.70 -20.16 -17.59
CA ARG A 516 34.78 -20.03 -16.45
C ARG A 516 34.46 -21.37 -15.77
N LYS A 517 34.52 -22.47 -16.51
CA LYS A 517 34.26 -23.83 -16.01
C LYS A 517 35.42 -24.42 -15.22
N MET A 518 36.61 -23.82 -15.31
CA MET A 518 37.81 -24.24 -14.59
C MET A 518 37.79 -23.71 -13.15
N GLU A 519 38.67 -24.26 -12.31
CA GLU A 519 38.83 -23.80 -10.93
C GLU A 519 39.45 -22.41 -10.80
N ALA A 520 40.23 -21.98 -11.80
CA ALA A 520 40.88 -20.68 -11.88
C ALA A 520 40.65 -20.08 -13.28
N PRO A 521 39.50 -19.43 -13.51
CA PRO A 521 39.19 -18.82 -14.79
C PRO A 521 40.14 -17.67 -15.15
N LEU A 522 40.43 -17.54 -16.44
CA LEU A 522 41.14 -16.40 -17.01
C LEU A 522 40.20 -15.20 -17.07
N SER A 523 40.57 -14.11 -16.40
CA SER A 523 39.84 -12.84 -16.51
C SER A 523 40.55 -11.92 -17.49
N VAL A 524 39.78 -11.17 -18.28
CA VAL A 524 40.28 -10.37 -19.40
C VAL A 524 39.86 -8.91 -19.22
N MET A 525 40.79 -8.00 -19.53
CA MET A 525 40.52 -6.57 -19.56
C MET A 525 40.92 -6.00 -20.94
N ILE A 526 39.94 -5.48 -21.68
CA ILE A 526 40.18 -4.82 -22.96
C ILE A 526 40.41 -3.32 -22.70
N GLN A 527 41.61 -2.85 -22.99
CA GLN A 527 42.04 -1.48 -22.82
C GLN A 527 42.28 -0.85 -24.19
N SER A 528 41.51 0.18 -24.53
CA SER A 528 41.68 0.92 -25.80
C SER A 528 40.93 2.26 -25.77
N ARG A 529 41.02 3.08 -26.83
CA ARG A 529 40.30 4.36 -26.90
C ARG A 529 38.80 4.18 -27.06
N SER A 530 38.03 5.19 -26.68
CA SER A 530 36.58 5.17 -26.88
C SER A 530 36.22 4.93 -28.34
N ALA A 531 35.13 4.22 -28.59
CA ALA A 531 34.64 3.82 -29.92
C ALA A 531 35.53 2.88 -30.76
N ALA A 532 36.64 2.36 -30.23
CA ALA A 532 37.49 1.41 -30.95
C ALA A 532 36.92 -0.03 -31.07
N GLY A 533 35.69 -0.29 -30.60
CA GLY A 533 35.05 -1.61 -30.73
C GLY A 533 35.20 -2.56 -29.54
N LYS A 534 35.69 -2.09 -28.37
CA LYS A 534 35.84 -2.90 -27.14
C LYS A 534 34.57 -3.63 -26.73
N SER A 535 33.48 -2.89 -26.59
CA SER A 535 32.18 -3.43 -26.20
C SER A 535 31.65 -4.39 -27.26
N TYR A 536 31.92 -4.11 -28.54
CA TYR A 536 31.52 -5.00 -29.64
C TYR A 536 32.24 -6.35 -29.59
N LEU A 537 33.55 -6.36 -29.28
CA LEU A 537 34.29 -7.62 -29.09
C LEU A 537 33.75 -8.41 -27.90
N GLN A 538 33.55 -7.73 -26.76
CA GLN A 538 32.94 -8.33 -25.58
C GLN A 538 31.57 -8.93 -25.90
N ASP A 539 30.69 -8.18 -26.55
CA ASP A 539 29.33 -8.61 -26.91
C ASP A 539 29.33 -9.78 -27.90
N THR A 540 30.24 -9.77 -28.86
CA THR A 540 30.39 -10.87 -29.83
C THR A 540 30.78 -12.16 -29.10
N VAL A 541 31.75 -12.11 -28.19
CA VAL A 541 32.17 -13.27 -27.39
C VAL A 541 31.04 -13.76 -26.49
N LEU A 542 30.30 -12.84 -25.85
CA LEU A 542 29.16 -13.19 -24.99
C LEU A 542 28.02 -13.84 -25.79
N SER A 543 27.82 -13.46 -27.05
CA SER A 543 26.81 -14.08 -27.93
C SER A 543 27.12 -15.54 -28.30
N MET A 544 28.38 -15.98 -28.15
CA MET A 544 28.82 -17.35 -28.40
C MET A 544 28.69 -18.28 -27.20
N VAL A 545 28.33 -17.74 -26.03
CA VAL A 545 28.10 -18.54 -24.82
C VAL A 545 26.61 -18.47 -24.42
N PRO A 546 26.07 -19.51 -23.76
CA PRO A 546 24.66 -19.50 -23.36
C PRO A 546 24.32 -18.30 -22.46
N GLU A 547 23.16 -17.67 -22.68
CA GLU A 547 22.77 -16.44 -21.98
C GLU A 547 22.70 -16.60 -20.46
N ASP A 548 22.41 -17.81 -19.95
CA ASP A 548 22.38 -18.06 -18.52
C ASP A 548 23.77 -17.92 -17.88
N VAL A 549 24.86 -18.00 -18.65
CA VAL A 549 26.21 -18.20 -18.11
C VAL A 549 26.98 -16.90 -17.87
N PHE A 550 26.41 -15.76 -18.26
CA PHE A 550 27.04 -14.46 -18.07
C PHE A 550 26.07 -13.45 -17.46
N ILE A 551 26.65 -12.43 -16.83
CA ILE A 551 25.93 -11.30 -16.26
C ILE A 551 26.68 -10.05 -16.73
N LYS A 552 25.98 -9.19 -17.47
CA LYS A 552 26.55 -7.95 -18.00
C LYS A 552 26.02 -6.74 -17.23
N TYR A 553 26.91 -5.83 -16.81
CA TYR A 553 26.55 -4.58 -16.15
C TYR A 553 27.23 -3.37 -16.79
N THR A 554 26.47 -2.29 -16.95
CA THR A 554 27.00 -0.96 -17.28
C THR A 554 27.57 -0.26 -16.04
N ARG A 555 26.98 -0.51 -14.85
CA ARG A 555 27.42 0.08 -13.58
C ARG A 555 27.20 -0.90 -12.43
N LEU A 556 28.14 -0.94 -11.49
CA LEU A 556 28.09 -1.80 -10.31
C LEU A 556 28.42 -0.99 -9.05
N THR A 557 27.62 -1.15 -8.00
CA THR A 557 27.89 -0.54 -6.68
C THR A 557 28.75 -1.45 -5.82
N ASP A 558 29.50 -0.90 -4.88
CA ASP A 558 30.50 -1.58 -4.02
C ASP A 558 29.99 -2.84 -3.36
N GLN A 559 28.73 -2.80 -2.93
CA GLN A 559 28.11 -3.86 -2.16
C GLN A 559 27.32 -4.87 -3.01
N ALA A 560 27.17 -4.63 -4.31
CA ALA A 560 26.23 -5.39 -5.14
C ALA A 560 26.56 -6.88 -5.21
N LEU A 561 27.84 -7.25 -5.27
CA LEU A 561 28.25 -8.66 -5.33
C LEU A 561 28.04 -9.38 -4.00
N PHE A 562 28.15 -8.67 -2.86
CA PHE A 562 28.00 -9.27 -1.54
C PHE A 562 26.55 -9.65 -1.21
N TYR A 563 25.55 -9.10 -1.90
CA TYR A 563 24.12 -9.39 -1.69
C TYR A 563 23.51 -10.34 -2.72
N LYS A 564 24.35 -10.94 -3.58
CA LYS A 564 23.95 -11.98 -4.53
C LYS A 564 23.65 -13.30 -3.81
N ASP A 565 22.91 -14.19 -4.48
CA ASP A 565 22.64 -15.53 -3.96
C ASP A 565 23.91 -16.40 -4.05
N LYS A 566 24.06 -17.35 -3.14
CA LYS A 566 25.30 -18.10 -2.89
C LYS A 566 25.98 -18.63 -4.15
N ASP A 567 25.26 -19.34 -5.01
CA ASP A 567 25.84 -19.97 -6.21
C ASP A 567 25.69 -19.13 -7.50
N SER A 568 25.16 -17.90 -7.39
CA SER A 568 24.77 -17.12 -8.57
C SER A 568 25.93 -16.64 -9.44
N LEU A 569 27.15 -16.59 -8.90
CA LEU A 569 28.36 -16.20 -9.63
C LEU A 569 29.26 -17.40 -9.98
N LYS A 570 28.92 -18.58 -9.49
CA LYS A 570 29.72 -19.79 -9.65
C LYS A 570 29.75 -20.25 -11.09
N HIS A 571 30.94 -20.34 -11.66
CA HIS A 571 31.19 -20.62 -13.07
C HIS A 571 30.48 -19.66 -14.04
N LYS A 572 30.27 -18.40 -13.64
CA LYS A 572 29.69 -17.39 -14.53
C LYS A 572 30.76 -16.45 -15.10
N ILE A 573 30.37 -15.67 -16.09
CA ILE A 573 31.13 -14.54 -16.62
C ILE A 573 30.50 -13.24 -16.09
N LEU A 574 31.28 -12.41 -15.40
CA LEU A 574 30.88 -11.05 -15.02
C LEU A 574 31.45 -10.08 -16.05
N ALA A 575 30.60 -9.61 -16.96
CA ALA A 575 30.95 -8.64 -18.00
C ALA A 575 30.64 -7.21 -17.53
N ILE A 576 31.62 -6.31 -17.64
CA ILE A 576 31.49 -4.90 -17.25
C ILE A 576 31.90 -4.03 -18.43
N GLU A 577 31.03 -3.08 -18.81
CA GLU A 577 31.21 -2.24 -20.00
C GLU A 577 32.22 -1.12 -19.84
N GLU A 578 32.47 -0.65 -18.62
CA GLU A 578 33.53 0.33 -18.36
C GLU A 578 34.02 0.20 -16.92
N LEU A 579 35.34 0.20 -16.72
CA LEU A 579 35.96 0.12 -15.40
C LEU A 579 35.51 1.27 -14.47
N ASP A 580 35.32 2.47 -15.00
CA ASP A 580 34.77 3.62 -14.25
C ASP A 580 33.34 3.38 -13.73
N GLY A 581 32.57 2.52 -14.40
CA GLY A 581 31.25 2.09 -13.95
C GLY A 581 31.27 1.31 -12.63
N MET A 582 32.45 0.98 -12.09
CA MET A 582 32.58 0.08 -10.94
C MET A 582 32.55 0.77 -9.57
N ASN A 583 32.63 2.10 -9.48
CA ASN A 583 32.31 2.93 -8.30
C ASN A 583 32.76 2.49 -6.89
N GLY A 584 33.69 1.53 -6.75
CA GLY A 584 34.19 0.91 -5.50
C GLY A 584 33.99 -0.63 -5.39
N ALA A 585 33.37 -1.29 -6.37
CA ALA A 585 33.21 -2.75 -6.45
C ALA A 585 34.50 -3.52 -6.78
N VAL A 586 35.58 -2.83 -7.17
CA VAL A 586 36.89 -3.42 -7.54
C VAL A 586 37.38 -4.40 -6.46
N TYR A 587 37.30 -4.01 -5.19
CA TYR A 587 37.72 -4.85 -4.07
C TYR A 587 36.98 -6.21 -4.02
N SER A 588 35.66 -6.19 -4.20
CA SER A 588 34.84 -7.39 -4.16
C SER A 588 35.14 -8.34 -5.33
N ILE A 589 35.43 -7.78 -6.51
CA ILE A 589 35.86 -8.55 -7.69
C ILE A 589 37.21 -9.20 -7.46
N ARG A 590 38.19 -8.45 -6.96
CA ARG A 590 39.52 -9.00 -6.65
C ARG A 590 39.43 -10.12 -5.60
N SER A 591 38.59 -9.90 -4.58
CA SER A 591 38.38 -10.87 -3.50
C SER A 591 37.75 -12.16 -4.02
N ILE A 592 36.70 -12.09 -4.86
CA ILE A 592 36.08 -13.31 -5.38
C ILE A 592 36.96 -14.03 -6.42
N GLN A 593 37.75 -13.31 -7.22
CA GLN A 593 38.73 -13.91 -8.13
C GLN A 593 39.82 -14.67 -7.37
N SER A 594 40.34 -14.11 -6.27
CA SER A 594 41.42 -14.71 -5.50
C SER A 594 40.94 -15.80 -4.54
N SER A 595 39.88 -15.54 -3.77
CA SER A 595 39.41 -16.43 -2.70
C SER A 595 38.33 -17.40 -3.15
N LYS A 596 37.82 -17.27 -4.39
CA LYS A 596 36.69 -18.05 -4.94
C LYS A 596 35.41 -17.94 -4.10
N LYS A 597 35.35 -16.97 -3.17
CA LYS A 597 34.17 -16.62 -2.39
C LYS A 597 34.36 -15.22 -1.79
N ILE A 598 33.24 -14.55 -1.53
CA ILE A 598 33.19 -13.32 -0.74
C ILE A 598 32.09 -13.45 0.30
N THR A 599 32.34 -12.92 1.49
CA THR A 599 31.36 -12.93 2.59
C THR A 599 31.24 -11.53 3.17
N ILE A 600 30.02 -11.09 3.43
CA ILE A 600 29.74 -9.89 4.21
C ILE A 600 28.94 -10.26 5.45
N ALA A 601 29.29 -9.69 6.59
CA ALA A 601 28.44 -9.65 7.77
C ALA A 601 27.66 -8.33 7.75
N TYR A 602 26.35 -8.38 7.89
CA TYR A 602 25.51 -7.20 8.01
C TYR A 602 24.48 -7.39 9.13
N THR A 603 24.06 -6.28 9.73
CA THR A 603 23.04 -6.31 10.78
C THR A 603 21.67 -6.47 10.13
N GLY A 604 21.11 -7.68 10.23
CA GLY A 604 19.73 -7.97 9.88
C GLY A 604 18.82 -7.81 11.09
N LYS A 605 17.56 -7.46 10.87
CA LYS A 605 16.55 -7.57 11.93
C LYS A 605 16.04 -9.01 11.91
N ASP A 606 16.10 -9.71 13.03
CA ASP A 606 15.51 -11.03 13.16
C ASP A 606 14.00 -10.91 12.89
N PRO A 607 13.47 -11.60 11.87
CA PRO A 607 12.08 -11.44 11.47
C PRO A 607 11.08 -11.96 12.51
N VAL A 608 11.54 -12.76 13.49
CA VAL A 608 10.72 -13.36 14.54
C VAL A 608 10.85 -12.58 15.85
N SER A 609 12.07 -12.28 16.30
CA SER A 609 12.27 -11.56 17.58
C SER A 609 12.29 -10.02 17.43
N GLY A 610 12.51 -9.51 16.21
CA GLY A 610 12.71 -8.09 15.96
C GLY A 610 14.04 -7.54 16.48
N GLU A 611 14.90 -8.37 17.06
CA GLU A 611 16.22 -7.98 17.54
C GLU A 611 17.20 -7.79 16.38
N LEU A 612 18.19 -6.92 16.56
CA LEU A 612 19.28 -6.77 15.60
C LEU A 612 20.22 -7.96 15.75
N LYS A 613 20.29 -8.79 14.72
CA LYS A 613 21.16 -9.96 14.67
C LYS A 613 22.11 -9.86 13.48
N THR A 614 23.39 -10.11 13.73
CA THR A 614 24.38 -10.21 12.65
C THR A 614 24.03 -11.40 11.76
N GLN A 615 23.89 -11.14 10.46
CA GLN A 615 23.69 -12.14 9.42
C GLN A 615 24.87 -12.09 8.46
N ASP A 616 25.30 -13.26 8.00
CA ASP A 616 26.35 -13.38 7.00
C ASP A 616 25.74 -13.75 5.66
N ASN A 617 26.15 -13.08 4.58
CA ASN A 617 25.87 -13.52 3.22
C ASN A 617 27.17 -13.89 2.51
N THR A 618 27.24 -15.11 1.99
CA THR A 618 28.39 -15.65 1.26
C THR A 618 28.03 -15.93 -0.18
N VAL A 619 28.87 -15.48 -1.10
CA VAL A 619 28.74 -15.69 -2.54
C VAL A 619 29.96 -16.45 -3.05
N GLU A 620 29.74 -17.54 -3.76
CA GLU A 620 30.76 -18.46 -4.28
C GLU A 620 31.12 -18.13 -5.74
N GLY A 621 32.42 -18.21 -6.02
CA GLY A 621 33.00 -18.38 -7.35
C GLY A 621 33.26 -19.86 -7.66
N PRO A 622 34.06 -20.19 -8.70
CA PRO A 622 34.94 -19.29 -9.43
C PRO A 622 34.20 -18.39 -10.44
N LEU A 623 34.72 -17.18 -10.66
CA LEU A 623 34.12 -16.15 -11.50
C LEU A 623 35.13 -15.70 -12.57
N MET A 624 34.74 -15.81 -13.84
CA MET A 624 35.45 -15.17 -14.95
C MET A 624 35.01 -13.70 -14.99
N VAL A 625 35.95 -12.75 -15.08
CA VAL A 625 35.63 -11.33 -15.15
C VAL A 625 36.10 -10.77 -16.49
N PHE A 626 35.20 -10.08 -17.19
CA PHE A 626 35.45 -9.51 -18.51
C PHE A 626 35.17 -8.02 -18.47
N ILE A 627 36.21 -7.18 -18.48
CA ILE A 627 36.07 -5.73 -18.33
C ILE A 627 36.54 -5.03 -19.60
N THR A 628 35.84 -3.98 -20.01
CA THR A 628 36.34 -3.02 -20.99
C THR A 628 36.70 -1.71 -20.27
N THR A 629 37.73 -1.01 -20.74
CA THR A 629 38.17 0.25 -20.14
C THR A 629 38.85 1.17 -21.15
N THR A 630 38.69 2.47 -20.94
CA THR A 630 39.40 3.56 -21.60
C THR A 630 40.51 4.14 -20.74
N GLN A 631 40.60 3.75 -19.47
CA GLN A 631 41.62 4.22 -18.54
C GLN A 631 42.99 3.70 -18.93
N VAL A 632 44.00 4.58 -18.87
CA VAL A 632 45.40 4.24 -19.16
C VAL A 632 46.06 3.64 -17.93
N ASP A 633 45.74 4.18 -16.74
CA ASP A 633 46.36 3.78 -15.48
C ASP A 633 45.41 2.91 -14.66
N ILE A 634 45.86 1.69 -14.35
CA ILE A 634 45.15 0.71 -13.52
C ILE A 634 46.07 0.31 -12.38
N ASP A 635 45.53 0.20 -11.17
CA ASP A 635 46.34 -0.20 -10.03
C ASP A 635 46.93 -1.61 -10.20
N GLY A 636 48.17 -1.80 -9.76
CA GLY A 636 48.90 -3.06 -9.98
C GLY A 636 48.22 -4.30 -9.37
N GLU A 637 47.46 -4.13 -8.28
CA GLU A 637 46.73 -5.23 -7.65
C GLU A 637 45.58 -5.72 -8.54
N THR A 638 44.81 -4.79 -9.12
CA THR A 638 43.80 -5.13 -10.12
C THR A 638 44.46 -5.71 -11.36
N ALA A 639 45.49 -5.04 -11.91
CA ALA A 639 46.16 -5.47 -13.13
C ALA A 639 46.69 -6.91 -13.07
N SER A 640 47.23 -7.35 -11.92
CA SER A 640 47.76 -8.71 -11.73
C SER A 640 46.74 -9.85 -11.88
N ARG A 641 45.44 -9.54 -11.95
CA ARG A 641 44.33 -10.52 -12.04
C ARG A 641 43.70 -10.59 -13.43
N PHE A 642 44.16 -9.78 -14.38
CA PHE A 642 43.60 -9.71 -15.73
C PHE A 642 44.67 -9.91 -16.79
N VAL A 643 44.29 -10.58 -17.87
CA VAL A 643 45.03 -10.53 -19.13
C VAL A 643 44.59 -9.29 -19.89
N PHE A 644 45.56 -8.43 -20.22
CA PHE A 644 45.31 -7.20 -20.95
C PHE A 644 45.25 -7.44 -22.45
N ILE A 645 44.25 -6.84 -23.08
CA ILE A 645 44.06 -6.86 -24.52
C ILE A 645 43.91 -5.44 -25.03
N SER A 646 44.63 -5.10 -26.10
CA SER A 646 44.45 -3.85 -26.83
C SER A 646 43.84 -4.14 -28.20
N ILE A 647 42.96 -3.25 -28.66
CA ILE A 647 42.42 -3.31 -30.03
C ILE A 647 43.39 -2.61 -30.97
N ASP A 648 43.62 -3.22 -32.14
CA ASP A 648 44.33 -2.67 -33.26
C ASP A 648 43.49 -1.59 -33.95
N GLU A 649 43.87 -0.34 -33.71
CA GLU A 649 43.23 0.87 -34.26
C GLU A 649 43.90 1.32 -35.58
N SER A 650 44.67 0.46 -36.26
CA SER A 650 45.33 0.82 -37.53
C SER A 650 44.35 1.12 -38.67
N GLU A 651 44.78 1.98 -39.61
CA GLU A 651 43.99 2.32 -40.81
C GLU A 651 43.68 1.08 -41.66
N GLU A 652 44.61 0.13 -41.74
CA GLU A 652 44.44 -1.15 -42.45
C GLU A 652 43.31 -2.01 -41.86
N MET A 653 43.16 -2.00 -40.53
CA MET A 653 42.08 -2.71 -39.83
C MET A 653 40.72 -2.01 -39.97
N THR A 654 40.72 -0.68 -39.99
CA THR A 654 39.51 0.12 -40.24
C THR A 654 38.97 -0.13 -41.66
N GLN A 655 39.84 -0.25 -42.66
CA GLN A 655 39.44 -0.58 -44.04
C GLN A 655 38.87 -2.01 -44.18
N LYS A 656 39.40 -2.99 -43.42
CA LYS A 656 38.91 -4.38 -43.42
C LYS A 656 37.53 -4.56 -42.79
N SER A 657 37.11 -3.68 -41.86
CA SER A 657 35.83 -3.77 -41.14
C SER A 657 34.65 -3.05 -41.82
N TRP A 658 34.94 -2.15 -42.78
CA TRP A 658 33.94 -1.36 -43.51
C TRP A 658 32.96 -2.19 -44.38
N PRO A 659 33.37 -3.26 -45.08
CA PRO A 659 32.44 -4.04 -45.92
C PRO A 659 31.43 -4.87 -45.10
N SER A 660 31.79 -5.28 -43.88
CA SER A 660 31.00 -6.15 -43.01
C SER A 660 29.86 -5.40 -42.30
N SER A 661 30.11 -4.15 -41.92
CA SER A 661 29.13 -3.27 -41.28
C SER A 661 27.99 -2.83 -42.23
N ALA A 662 28.24 -2.82 -43.54
CA ALA A 662 27.24 -2.52 -44.56
C ALA A 662 26.19 -3.63 -44.78
N LYS A 663 26.49 -4.89 -44.43
CA LYS A 663 25.57 -6.03 -44.62
C LYS A 663 24.54 -6.21 -43.50
N ALA A 664 24.71 -5.54 -42.35
CA ALA A 664 23.91 -5.77 -41.15
C ALA A 664 22.64 -4.91 -41.00
N ARG A 665 22.36 -3.97 -41.92
CA ARG A 665 21.12 -3.16 -41.89
C ARG A 665 20.58 -2.89 -43.30
N PRO A 666 19.55 -3.61 -43.77
CA PRO A 666 18.69 -3.03 -44.79
C PRO A 666 17.86 -1.95 -44.09
N TRP A 667 18.18 -0.69 -44.37
CA TRP A 667 17.27 0.42 -44.11
C TRP A 667 15.99 0.12 -44.90
N LYS A 668 14.90 -0.24 -44.21
CA LYS A 668 13.57 -0.21 -44.79
C LYS A 668 13.13 1.25 -44.81
N GLU A 669 12.95 1.78 -46.02
CA GLU A 669 12.31 3.07 -46.30
C GLU A 669 10.89 3.16 -45.72
#